data_AF-A0A7Z2ZQG1-F1
#
_entry.id   AF-A0A7Z2ZQG1-F1
#
_cell.length_a   1.000
_cell.length_b   1.000
_cell.length_c   1.000
_cell.angle_alpha   90.00
_cell.angle_beta   90.00
_cell.angle_gamma   90.00
#
_symmetry.space_group_name_H-M   'P 1'
#
loop_
_entity.id
_entity.type
_entity.pdbx_description
1 polymer ?
#
loop_
_entity_poly.entity_id
_entity_poly.type
_entity_poly.pdbx_seq_one_letter_code
_entity_poly.pdbx_strand_id
1 'polypeptide(L)'
;MFVLIVAQLGIIVPNAPVAQAANNGLALKPLMGWSSFSMQVYTGNNTIISAAQIKAQSDAMEATLQSHGYEYINIDAGWNGSMDGYGRPIPSTTLYPNGFQEVIDYVHGNGQKIGIYGIPGMSKQAYNDDLPIYGAPGCSMQDIAALPLRTGDYWDIGYKIDFSSPCAQSYIDSIADLYGEWGIDFLKFDSVTPGSGHNDTSIDARDDVKAWAQALAPHGIWLELSWALDMNYIDYWREYANGWRVDWDIECYCGSGGLTTWANIARTFPKAEQWWREGRPGGWNDFDSLNVGNGAMDGLTQDERRTAMTLWAMSSAQLYVGNDLTNLDSFGIGLLTNDEVIAVNQAGRPAHPVSTATNQQVWYANNGDGSYTVGLINLGNSAATVTVNWSDIGLNGAASVRDLWSHTDLGTFNTGYSSVNLAPHASRLLKVVSQGGSNSVNDDDTGIKYVGDWERSYNRGLGDFQNDVHFTETNYDYFEYSFNGTGVDLITEKDSSQGNIDVYVDGVFKQTVNTYNATRQVQQKVYGISGLSNGPHTIKAVKKSGNFMLLDKLSFSVSSPISVNNTDPGISYSGTWTLSGARGFGDFNDDVHYTTNNNDYFQYAFNGTGVELITEKDPSQGDIDIYVDNVFKATVSTYNSSRLAQQTVYKISGLAPGSHTIKAVKKSGTYMLLDKLSFAGGKLQFNNTDPGITYNGAWSLNGNRGYGDYNNDVHFTQTNNNDFQFTFTGTGIDLITEKAADQGDIDIYVDNVFKQTVSTYNATRLSNQIVYSISGLTSGTHTLKAVKKTGAYMLLDSLTVTP
;
A
#
# COMPACT_ATOMS: atom_id res chain seq x y z
N MET A 1 -22.35 53.42 24.22
CA MET A 1 -21.43 52.82 23.25
C MET A 1 -20.38 52.06 24.05
N PHE A 2 -20.62 50.77 24.31
CA PHE A 2 -19.69 49.88 25.00
C PHE A 2 -19.18 48.89 23.94
N VAL A 3 -17.86 48.87 23.74
CA VAL A 3 -17.18 47.92 22.85
C VAL A 3 -16.93 46.66 23.67
N LEU A 4 -17.54 45.55 23.25
CA LEU A 4 -17.31 44.22 23.81
C LEU A 4 -16.09 43.62 23.09
N ILE A 5 -14.97 43.49 23.80
CA ILE A 5 -13.81 42.71 23.34
C ILE A 5 -14.09 41.25 23.73
N VAL A 6 -14.37 40.41 22.75
CA VAL A 6 -14.43 38.95 22.94
C VAL A 6 -13.03 38.42 22.69
N ALA A 7 -12.32 38.06 23.77
CA ALA A 7 -11.09 37.31 23.68
C ALA A 7 -11.42 35.86 23.30
N GLN A 8 -11.05 35.44 22.09
CA GLN A 8 -10.99 34.02 21.73
C GLN A 8 -9.83 33.40 22.51
N LEU A 9 -10.15 32.65 23.56
CA LEU A 9 -9.23 31.71 24.18
C LEU A 9 -9.07 30.53 23.21
N GLY A 10 -8.02 30.58 22.38
CA GLY A 10 -7.53 29.38 21.71
C GLY A 10 -7.02 28.41 22.77
N ILE A 11 -7.56 27.20 22.77
CA ILE A 11 -7.03 26.11 23.59
C ILE A 11 -5.69 25.71 22.95
N ILE A 12 -4.58 26.10 23.59
CA ILE A 12 -3.25 25.59 23.28
C ILE A 12 -3.17 24.20 23.91
N VAL A 13 -3.27 23.16 23.09
CA VAL A 13 -2.93 21.78 23.49
C VAL A 13 -1.40 21.70 23.59
N PRO A 14 -0.82 21.04 24.60
CA PRO A 14 0.63 20.98 24.76
C PRO A 14 1.33 20.34 23.55
N ASN A 15 2.45 20.95 23.17
CA ASN A 15 3.36 20.53 22.10
C ASN A 15 3.81 19.07 22.28
N ALA A 16 3.65 18.26 21.24
CA ALA A 16 4.28 16.94 21.13
C ALA A 16 4.98 16.85 19.76
N PRO A 17 6.30 16.57 19.71
CA PRO A 17 6.97 16.25 18.45
C PRO A 17 6.37 14.96 17.87
N VAL A 18 6.20 14.86 16.55
CA VAL A 18 5.77 13.60 15.91
C VAL A 18 6.79 12.50 16.24
N ALA A 19 6.41 11.56 17.10
CA ALA A 19 7.30 10.46 17.46
C ALA A 19 7.59 9.57 16.25
N GLN A 20 8.85 9.17 16.14
CA GLN A 20 9.29 8.17 15.17
C GLN A 20 8.92 6.78 15.69
N ALA A 21 8.53 5.88 14.78
CA ALA A 21 8.24 4.50 15.13
C ALA A 21 9.49 3.74 15.61
N ALA A 22 9.28 2.68 16.39
CA ALA A 22 10.35 1.78 16.82
C ALA A 22 11.17 1.31 15.60
N ASN A 23 12.40 1.80 15.47
CA ASN A 23 13.29 1.47 14.36
C ASN A 23 14.09 0.20 14.67
N ASN A 24 13.40 -0.89 14.99
CA ASN A 24 13.98 -2.18 15.35
C ASN A 24 13.97 -3.20 14.20
N GLY A 25 13.49 -2.81 13.01
CA GLY A 25 13.40 -3.68 11.83
C GLY A 25 12.21 -4.64 11.84
N LEU A 26 11.41 -4.64 12.91
CA LEU A 26 10.12 -5.32 13.01
C LEU A 26 8.99 -4.40 12.53
N ALA A 27 7.74 -4.89 12.50
CA ALA A 27 6.56 -4.13 12.11
C ALA A 27 6.66 -3.38 10.76
N LEU A 28 7.46 -3.86 9.82
CA LEU A 28 7.49 -3.29 8.46
C LEU A 28 6.17 -3.51 7.72
N LYS A 29 5.43 -4.56 8.10
CA LYS A 29 4.08 -4.86 7.66
C LYS A 29 3.22 -5.26 8.87
N PRO A 30 1.89 -5.12 8.77
CA PRO A 30 0.99 -5.65 9.80
C PRO A 30 1.19 -7.15 9.95
N LEU A 31 1.16 -7.61 11.20
CA LEU A 31 1.31 -9.01 11.55
C LEU A 31 0.13 -9.85 11.04
N MET A 32 0.39 -11.08 10.59
CA MET A 32 -0.63 -12.05 10.16
C MET A 32 -0.43 -13.38 10.89
N GLY A 33 -1.44 -13.85 11.61
CA GLY A 33 -1.31 -15.05 12.41
C GLY A 33 -2.60 -15.48 13.09
N TRP A 34 -2.46 -16.15 14.23
CA TRP A 34 -3.54 -16.70 15.01
C TRP A 34 -3.29 -16.48 16.51
N SER A 35 -4.36 -16.29 17.29
CA SER A 35 -4.30 -16.16 18.75
C SER A 35 -5.26 -17.12 19.44
N SER A 36 -4.82 -17.72 20.54
CA SER A 36 -5.63 -18.73 21.25
C SER A 36 -6.84 -18.17 22.00
N PHE A 37 -6.87 -16.88 22.34
CA PHE A 37 -7.81 -16.33 23.33
C PHE A 37 -9.28 -16.58 22.99
N SER A 38 -9.70 -16.29 21.75
CA SER A 38 -11.11 -16.44 21.35
C SER A 38 -11.60 -17.88 21.49
N MET A 39 -10.74 -18.88 21.17
CA MET A 39 -11.05 -20.29 21.40
C MET A 39 -11.17 -20.65 22.89
N GLN A 40 -10.32 -20.07 23.74
CA GLN A 40 -10.32 -20.35 25.18
C GLN A 40 -11.63 -19.89 25.84
N VAL A 41 -12.18 -18.76 25.41
CA VAL A 41 -13.42 -18.19 25.99
C VAL A 41 -14.70 -18.74 25.34
N TYR A 42 -14.65 -19.18 24.08
CA TYR A 42 -15.81 -19.74 23.36
C TYR A 42 -16.47 -20.93 24.08
N THR A 43 -15.65 -21.82 24.65
CA THR A 43 -16.15 -23.06 25.28
C THR A 43 -16.82 -22.85 26.64
N GLY A 44 -16.88 -21.60 27.14
CA GLY A 44 -17.53 -21.25 28.41
C GLY A 44 -16.88 -21.83 29.67
N ASN A 45 -15.75 -22.54 29.53
CA ASN A 45 -15.06 -23.23 30.61
C ASN A 45 -13.68 -22.65 30.93
N ASN A 46 -13.29 -21.51 30.33
CA ASN A 46 -11.92 -20.95 30.38
C ASN A 46 -10.86 -22.04 30.16
N THR A 47 -11.09 -22.93 29.19
CA THR A 47 -10.16 -24.03 28.91
C THR A 47 -8.89 -23.42 28.34
N ILE A 48 -7.81 -23.47 29.13
CA ILE A 48 -6.49 -23.01 28.66
C ILE A 48 -5.99 -23.96 27.57
N ILE A 49 -5.43 -23.40 26.50
CA ILE A 49 -5.00 -24.19 25.36
C ILE A 49 -3.82 -25.12 25.70
N SER A 50 -3.89 -26.37 25.25
CA SER A 50 -2.86 -27.39 25.47
C SER A 50 -1.82 -27.46 24.35
N ALA A 51 -0.67 -28.10 24.61
CA ALA A 51 0.36 -28.39 23.61
C ALA A 51 -0.20 -29.05 22.33
N ALA A 52 -1.09 -30.02 22.48
CA ALA A 52 -1.66 -30.75 21.35
C ALA A 52 -2.56 -29.87 20.49
N GLN A 53 -3.33 -28.97 21.12
CA GLN A 53 -4.18 -28.02 20.39
C GLN A 53 -3.34 -27.00 19.64
N ILE A 54 -2.29 -26.43 20.27
CA ILE A 54 -1.37 -25.49 19.60
C ILE A 54 -0.77 -26.12 18.35
N LYS A 55 -0.25 -27.35 18.45
CA LYS A 55 0.31 -28.07 17.30
C LYS A 55 -0.72 -28.32 16.20
N ALA A 56 -1.96 -28.64 16.56
CA ALA A 56 -3.03 -28.79 15.58
C ALA A 56 -3.38 -27.47 14.86
N GLN A 57 -3.33 -26.32 15.56
CA GLN A 57 -3.50 -25.01 14.93
C GLN A 57 -2.31 -24.67 14.01
N SER A 58 -1.08 -24.99 14.44
CA SER A 58 0.15 -24.85 13.64
C SER A 58 0.05 -25.64 12.32
N ASP A 59 -0.32 -26.92 12.38
CA ASP A 59 -0.49 -27.77 11.19
C ASP A 59 -1.61 -27.24 10.27
N ALA A 60 -2.73 -26.77 10.85
CA ALA A 60 -3.83 -26.23 10.08
C ALA A 60 -3.46 -24.92 9.37
N MET A 61 -2.73 -24.02 10.03
CA MET A 61 -2.21 -22.79 9.44
C MET A 61 -1.27 -23.12 8.27
N GLU A 62 -0.33 -24.05 8.45
CA GLU A 62 0.60 -24.48 7.40
C GLU A 62 -0.15 -25.00 6.17
N ALA A 63 -1.18 -25.83 6.39
CA ALA A 63 -1.95 -26.44 5.32
C ALA A 63 -2.89 -25.47 4.57
N THR A 64 -3.23 -24.32 5.15
CA THR A 64 -4.31 -23.45 4.62
C THR A 64 -3.92 -21.98 4.44
N LEU A 65 -3.37 -21.33 5.47
CA LEU A 65 -3.19 -19.87 5.50
C LEU A 65 -1.74 -19.45 5.26
N GLN A 66 -0.76 -20.30 5.55
CA GLN A 66 0.66 -19.93 5.55
C GLN A 66 1.18 -19.52 4.16
N SER A 67 0.69 -20.13 3.08
CA SER A 67 1.03 -19.72 1.71
C SER A 67 0.57 -18.30 1.35
N HIS A 68 -0.32 -17.72 2.16
CA HIS A 68 -0.86 -16.37 2.02
C HIS A 68 -0.26 -15.38 3.03
N GLY A 69 0.77 -15.78 3.79
CA GLY A 69 1.57 -14.91 4.66
C GLY A 69 1.28 -14.98 6.16
N TYR A 70 0.35 -15.84 6.60
CA TYR A 70 0.11 -16.08 8.03
C TYR A 70 1.25 -16.91 8.62
N GLU A 71 1.96 -16.38 9.62
CA GLU A 71 3.15 -17.03 10.18
C GLU A 71 3.24 -17.02 11.70
N TYR A 72 2.37 -16.32 12.43
CA TYR A 72 2.45 -16.20 13.90
C TYR A 72 1.42 -17.07 14.63
N ILE A 73 1.85 -17.83 15.63
CA ILE A 73 1.02 -18.57 16.58
C ILE A 73 1.18 -17.92 17.96
N ASN A 74 0.21 -17.14 18.40
CA ASN A 74 0.21 -16.51 19.72
C ASN A 74 -0.52 -17.39 20.75
N ILE A 75 0.21 -17.81 21.79
CA ILE A 75 -0.35 -18.49 22.96
C ILE A 75 -0.73 -17.42 23.98
N ASP A 76 -2.03 -17.13 24.07
CA ASP A 76 -2.57 -16.09 24.95
C ASP A 76 -2.56 -16.53 26.44
N ALA A 77 -3.25 -15.78 27.29
CA ALA A 77 -3.21 -15.93 28.75
C ALA A 77 -3.41 -17.39 29.23
N GLY A 78 -2.58 -17.77 30.21
CA GLY A 78 -2.67 -19.06 30.92
C GLY A 78 -1.57 -20.07 30.61
N TRP A 79 -0.63 -19.78 29.71
CA TRP A 79 0.48 -20.68 29.37
C TRP A 79 1.39 -20.99 30.58
N ASN A 80 1.66 -20.00 31.44
CA ASN A 80 2.52 -20.17 32.60
C ASN A 80 1.75 -20.79 33.79
N GLY A 81 2.40 -21.68 34.54
CA GLY A 81 1.81 -22.37 35.69
C GLY A 81 2.31 -21.86 37.05
N SER A 82 3.49 -21.24 37.08
CA SER A 82 4.13 -20.72 38.30
C SER A 82 5.26 -19.74 37.92
N MET A 83 6.19 -19.53 38.85
CA MET A 83 7.44 -18.81 38.66
C MET A 83 8.62 -19.61 39.21
N ASP A 84 9.84 -19.34 38.74
CA ASP A 84 11.06 -19.93 39.27
C ASP A 84 11.55 -19.23 40.55
N GLY A 85 12.69 -19.67 41.09
CA GLY A 85 13.29 -19.11 42.30
C GLY A 85 13.79 -17.67 42.19
N TYR A 86 13.66 -17.05 41.01
CA TYR A 86 14.00 -15.65 40.73
C TYR A 86 12.77 -14.83 40.32
N GLY A 87 11.56 -15.38 40.51
CA GLY A 87 10.29 -14.74 40.17
C GLY A 87 9.97 -14.69 38.69
N ARG A 88 10.73 -15.38 37.82
CA ARG A 88 10.49 -15.41 36.37
C ARG A 88 9.39 -16.44 36.03
N PRO A 89 8.45 -16.15 35.13
CA PRO A 89 7.34 -17.06 34.82
C PRO A 89 7.85 -18.38 34.21
N ILE A 90 7.27 -19.51 34.63
CA ILE A 90 7.59 -20.83 34.08
C ILE A 90 6.36 -21.47 33.40
N PRO A 91 6.54 -22.17 32.26
CA PRO A 91 5.45 -22.85 31.56
C PRO A 91 4.76 -23.90 32.44
N SER A 92 3.46 -24.07 32.25
CA SER A 92 2.68 -25.10 32.95
C SER A 92 3.09 -26.51 32.52
N THR A 93 3.62 -27.31 33.44
CA THR A 93 3.95 -28.73 33.18
C THR A 93 2.71 -29.59 32.92
N THR A 94 1.52 -29.10 33.29
CA THR A 94 0.24 -29.78 33.00
C THR A 94 -0.19 -29.56 31.54
N LEU A 95 -0.01 -28.34 31.02
CA LEU A 95 -0.35 -28.00 29.63
C LEU A 95 0.71 -28.51 28.64
N TYR A 96 1.97 -28.55 29.09
CA TYR A 96 3.15 -28.94 28.32
C TYR A 96 3.88 -30.11 28.99
N PRO A 97 3.28 -31.32 29.04
CA PRO A 97 3.85 -32.47 29.75
C PRO A 97 5.19 -32.96 29.19
N ASN A 98 5.51 -32.62 27.94
CA ASN A 98 6.79 -32.93 27.29
C ASN A 98 7.77 -31.75 27.30
N GLY A 99 7.45 -30.69 28.06
CA GLY A 99 8.20 -29.42 28.05
C GLY A 99 7.68 -28.43 27.02
N PHE A 100 7.84 -27.14 27.31
CA PHE A 100 7.37 -26.06 26.44
C PHE A 100 8.21 -25.90 25.18
N GLN A 101 9.52 -26.16 25.29
CA GLN A 101 10.44 -26.15 24.14
C GLN A 101 10.00 -27.09 23.01
N GLU A 102 9.38 -28.23 23.35
CA GLU A 102 8.86 -29.17 22.34
C GLU A 102 7.77 -28.54 21.46
N VAL A 103 6.94 -27.64 22.03
CA VAL A 103 5.92 -26.93 21.27
C VAL A 103 6.54 -25.82 20.42
N ILE A 104 7.51 -25.09 20.98
CA ILE A 104 8.25 -24.05 20.25
C ILE A 104 8.96 -24.64 19.03
N ASP A 105 9.76 -25.69 19.25
CA ASP A 105 10.49 -26.38 18.19
C ASP A 105 9.55 -26.95 17.10
N TYR A 106 8.33 -27.38 17.50
CA TYR A 106 7.32 -27.86 16.55
C TYR A 106 6.79 -26.73 15.66
N VAL A 107 6.39 -25.60 16.25
CA VAL A 107 5.89 -24.44 15.51
C VAL A 107 6.97 -23.88 14.58
N HIS A 108 8.20 -23.75 15.06
CA HIS A 108 9.35 -23.39 14.23
C HIS A 108 9.65 -24.41 13.14
N GLY A 109 9.41 -25.70 13.41
CA GLY A 109 9.52 -26.79 12.43
C GLY A 109 8.59 -26.64 11.24
N ASN A 110 7.43 -26.02 11.42
CA ASN A 110 6.50 -25.67 10.33
C ASN A 110 6.87 -24.33 9.64
N GLY A 111 7.98 -23.70 10.03
CA GLY A 111 8.41 -22.39 9.51
C GLY A 111 7.61 -21.21 10.04
N GLN A 112 6.89 -21.40 11.15
CA GLN A 112 6.08 -20.38 11.82
C GLN A 112 6.86 -19.75 12.98
N LYS A 113 6.31 -18.69 13.55
CA LYS A 113 6.79 -17.94 14.70
C LYS A 113 5.86 -18.14 15.88
N ILE A 114 6.39 -18.17 17.09
CA ILE A 114 5.61 -18.42 18.30
C ILE A 114 5.65 -17.24 19.26
N GLY A 115 4.47 -16.91 19.79
CA GLY A 115 4.25 -15.81 20.71
C GLY A 115 3.68 -16.26 22.05
N ILE A 116 3.91 -15.46 23.09
CA ILE A 116 3.36 -15.66 24.43
C ILE A 116 2.75 -14.37 24.99
N TYR A 117 2.05 -14.52 26.11
CA TYR A 117 1.35 -13.46 26.82
C TYR A 117 2.09 -13.02 28.10
N GLY A 118 2.08 -11.73 28.41
CA GLY A 118 2.59 -11.16 29.65
C GLY A 118 1.79 -9.94 30.11
N ILE A 119 2.07 -9.46 31.33
CA ILE A 119 1.43 -8.28 31.93
C ILE A 119 2.46 -7.40 32.68
N PRO A 120 2.22 -6.09 32.82
CA PRO A 120 3.03 -5.18 33.62
C PRO A 120 3.19 -5.58 35.09
N GLY A 121 4.30 -5.14 35.67
CA GLY A 121 4.61 -5.34 37.07
C GLY A 121 5.29 -6.66 37.40
N MET A 122 5.35 -6.95 38.70
CA MET A 122 5.98 -8.14 39.26
C MET A 122 4.96 -9.00 40.03
N SER A 123 5.24 -10.29 40.15
CA SER A 123 4.44 -11.20 40.99
C SER A 123 4.39 -10.74 42.45
N LYS A 124 3.18 -10.62 43.01
CA LYS A 124 2.97 -10.34 44.44
C LYS A 124 3.63 -11.39 45.34
N GLN A 125 3.64 -12.66 44.91
CA GLN A 125 4.28 -13.74 45.64
C GLN A 125 5.80 -13.58 45.62
N ALA A 126 6.39 -13.19 44.48
CA ALA A 126 7.85 -12.99 44.38
C ALA A 126 8.33 -11.87 45.30
N TYR A 127 7.54 -10.78 45.42
CA TYR A 127 7.76 -9.70 46.38
C TYR A 127 7.64 -10.17 47.84
N ASN A 128 6.59 -10.93 48.17
CA ASN A 128 6.36 -11.39 49.54
C ASN A 128 7.45 -12.34 50.04
N ASP A 129 7.96 -13.19 49.14
CA ASP A 129 9.07 -14.11 49.41
C ASP A 129 10.44 -13.44 49.29
N ASP A 130 10.48 -12.18 48.86
CA ASP A 130 11.68 -11.38 48.60
C ASP A 130 12.72 -12.13 47.75
N LEU A 131 12.26 -12.71 46.64
CA LEU A 131 13.11 -13.53 45.79
C LEU A 131 14.30 -12.73 45.22
N PRO A 132 15.47 -13.36 45.06
CA PRO A 132 16.62 -12.72 44.41
C PRO A 132 16.35 -12.50 42.92
N ILE A 133 16.96 -11.46 42.33
CA ILE A 133 16.89 -11.23 40.88
C ILE A 133 18.03 -11.99 40.18
N TYR A 134 17.69 -12.79 39.16
CA TYR A 134 18.68 -13.57 38.41
C TYR A 134 19.70 -12.65 37.73
N GLY A 135 20.99 -13.01 37.81
CA GLY A 135 22.06 -12.21 37.20
C GLY A 135 22.37 -10.87 37.88
N ALA A 136 21.67 -10.51 38.97
CA ALA A 136 21.86 -9.26 39.70
C ALA A 136 22.16 -9.50 41.20
N PRO A 137 23.41 -9.85 41.56
CA PRO A 137 23.77 -10.12 42.95
C PRO A 137 23.52 -8.91 43.87
N GLY A 138 22.79 -9.14 44.96
CA GLY A 138 22.43 -8.09 45.92
C GLY A 138 21.15 -7.33 45.59
N CYS A 139 20.44 -7.70 44.53
CA CYS A 139 19.11 -7.20 44.21
C CYS A 139 18.04 -8.25 44.56
N SER A 140 16.92 -7.82 45.12
CA SER A 140 15.74 -8.65 45.37
C SER A 140 14.44 -7.99 44.90
N MET A 141 13.32 -8.74 44.95
CA MET A 141 12.01 -8.24 44.53
C MET A 141 11.52 -7.05 45.36
N GLN A 142 11.87 -6.95 46.64
CA GLN A 142 11.51 -5.78 47.45
C GLN A 142 12.30 -4.52 47.07
N ASP A 143 13.53 -4.67 46.54
CA ASP A 143 14.36 -3.53 46.09
C ASP A 143 13.82 -2.83 44.84
N ILE A 144 12.94 -3.49 44.11
CA ILE A 144 12.37 -2.98 42.85
C ILE A 144 10.89 -2.62 42.97
N ALA A 145 10.29 -2.70 44.16
CA ALA A 145 8.88 -2.38 44.34
C ALA A 145 8.65 -0.88 44.52
N ALA A 146 7.68 -0.32 43.78
CA ALA A 146 7.25 1.05 43.99
C ALA A 146 6.56 1.19 45.35
N LEU A 147 7.08 2.05 46.23
CA LEU A 147 6.52 2.32 47.55
C LEU A 147 5.76 3.67 47.62
N PRO A 148 4.65 3.76 48.35
CA PRO A 148 3.88 2.64 48.91
C PRO A 148 3.37 1.71 47.81
N LEU A 149 3.20 0.41 48.12
CA LEU A 149 2.80 -0.63 47.16
C LEU A 149 1.54 -0.23 46.39
N ARG A 150 1.57 -0.44 45.08
CA ARG A 150 0.47 -0.17 44.14
C ARG A 150 0.38 -1.30 43.12
N THR A 151 -0.78 -1.47 42.52
CA THR A 151 -0.92 -2.36 41.36
C THR A 151 -0.06 -1.86 40.19
N GLY A 152 0.52 -2.80 39.44
CA GLY A 152 1.21 -2.50 38.18
C GLY A 152 0.28 -2.50 36.96
N ASP A 153 -0.90 -3.08 37.11
CA ASP A 153 -1.77 -3.44 35.99
C ASP A 153 -3.27 -3.26 36.33
N TYR A 154 -4.15 -3.33 35.33
CA TYR A 154 -5.60 -3.15 35.47
C TYR A 154 -6.27 -4.20 36.38
N TRP A 155 -5.83 -5.45 36.36
CA TRP A 155 -6.47 -6.56 37.08
C TRP A 155 -5.95 -6.76 38.50
N ASP A 156 -5.03 -5.92 38.97
CA ASP A 156 -4.38 -6.09 40.29
C ASP A 156 -3.72 -7.47 40.45
N ILE A 157 -3.06 -7.95 39.38
CA ILE A 157 -2.31 -9.22 39.42
C ILE A 157 -0.93 -8.98 40.01
N GLY A 158 -0.24 -7.93 39.57
CA GLY A 158 1.14 -7.62 39.94
C GLY A 158 1.29 -6.36 40.80
N TYR A 159 2.45 -6.23 41.46
CA TYR A 159 2.88 -4.96 42.04
C TYR A 159 3.66 -4.13 41.03
N LYS A 160 3.50 -2.79 41.09
CA LYS A 160 4.25 -1.85 40.27
C LYS A 160 5.75 -1.91 40.58
N ILE A 161 6.55 -2.00 39.52
CA ILE A 161 8.01 -1.93 39.58
C ILE A 161 8.45 -0.45 39.63
N ASP A 162 9.45 -0.13 40.45
CA ASP A 162 10.16 1.15 40.48
C ASP A 162 11.40 1.09 39.59
N PHE A 163 11.25 1.54 38.35
CA PHE A 163 12.34 1.58 37.36
C PHE A 163 13.39 2.66 37.63
N SER A 164 13.27 3.45 38.72
CA SER A 164 14.39 4.26 39.21
C SER A 164 15.42 3.42 39.96
N SER A 165 15.06 2.21 40.39
CA SER A 165 15.97 1.25 41.00
C SER A 165 16.91 0.67 39.92
N PRO A 166 18.24 0.68 40.12
CA PRO A 166 19.17 0.09 39.17
C PRO A 166 18.99 -1.44 39.02
N CYS A 167 18.29 -2.09 39.95
CA CYS A 167 17.98 -3.52 39.92
C CYS A 167 16.78 -3.88 39.04
N ALA A 168 15.89 -2.92 38.75
CA ALA A 168 14.61 -3.18 38.08
C ALA A 168 14.79 -3.66 36.63
N GLN A 169 15.69 -3.02 35.88
CA GLN A 169 15.97 -3.42 34.50
C GLN A 169 16.52 -4.86 34.43
N SER A 170 17.42 -5.23 35.35
CA SER A 170 17.98 -6.59 35.39
C SER A 170 16.94 -7.68 35.60
N TYR A 171 15.83 -7.39 36.30
CA TYR A 171 14.72 -8.33 36.41
C TYR A 171 14.04 -8.57 35.06
N ILE A 172 13.72 -7.50 34.33
CA ILE A 172 13.10 -7.59 33.00
C ILE A 172 14.06 -8.24 31.99
N ASP A 173 15.33 -7.83 31.98
CA ASP A 173 16.39 -8.43 31.15
C ASP A 173 16.47 -9.94 31.38
N SER A 174 16.42 -10.39 32.64
CA SER A 174 16.53 -11.82 32.97
C SER A 174 15.36 -12.68 32.47
N ILE A 175 14.20 -12.07 32.23
CA ILE A 175 13.03 -12.75 31.64
C ILE A 175 13.11 -12.70 30.12
N ALA A 176 13.47 -11.54 29.54
CA ALA A 176 13.63 -11.41 28.10
C ALA A 176 14.75 -12.33 27.56
N ASP A 177 15.86 -12.47 28.29
CA ASP A 177 16.93 -13.43 27.98
C ASP A 177 16.40 -14.86 27.98
N LEU A 178 15.55 -15.22 28.94
CA LEU A 178 14.92 -16.55 28.99
C LEU A 178 13.99 -16.78 27.79
N TYR A 179 13.23 -15.75 27.38
CA TYR A 179 12.37 -15.82 26.20
C TYR A 179 13.19 -15.94 24.91
N GLY A 180 14.32 -15.21 24.81
CA GLY A 180 15.27 -15.33 23.71
C GLY A 180 15.94 -16.71 23.65
N GLU A 181 16.32 -17.27 24.81
CA GLU A 181 16.86 -18.64 24.92
C GLU A 181 15.86 -19.71 24.46
N TRP A 182 14.57 -19.52 24.73
CA TRP A 182 13.51 -20.42 24.26
C TRP A 182 13.21 -20.27 22.77
N GLY A 183 13.52 -19.12 22.17
CA GLY A 183 13.16 -18.79 20.79
C GLY A 183 11.74 -18.22 20.65
N ILE A 184 11.26 -17.46 21.65
CA ILE A 184 10.03 -16.69 21.49
C ILE A 184 10.24 -15.58 20.45
N ASP A 185 9.26 -15.36 19.58
CA ASP A 185 9.32 -14.37 18.49
C ASP A 185 8.47 -13.12 18.79
N PHE A 186 7.50 -13.25 19.71
CA PHE A 186 6.50 -12.22 19.97
C PHE A 186 6.01 -12.27 21.44
N LEU A 187 5.80 -11.10 22.05
CA LEU A 187 5.16 -10.92 23.35
C LEU A 187 3.93 -10.01 23.22
N LYS A 188 2.74 -10.55 23.49
CA LYS A 188 1.54 -9.74 23.78
C LYS A 188 1.58 -9.32 25.24
N PHE A 189 1.64 -8.02 25.47
CA PHE A 189 1.76 -7.39 26.76
C PHE A 189 0.47 -6.67 27.10
N ASP A 190 -0.33 -7.29 27.96
CA ASP A 190 -1.70 -6.93 28.20
C ASP A 190 -1.88 -6.12 29.50
N SER A 191 -3.07 -5.60 29.79
CA SER A 191 -3.33 -4.76 30.98
C SER A 191 -2.54 -3.45 31.01
N VAL A 192 -2.03 -3.00 29.86
CA VAL A 192 -1.18 -1.80 29.76
C VAL A 192 -1.99 -0.54 30.03
N THR A 193 -1.40 0.36 30.82
CA THR A 193 -1.95 1.65 31.24
C THR A 193 -0.90 2.75 31.03
N PRO A 194 -1.25 4.02 30.70
CA PRO A 194 -2.58 4.56 30.50
C PRO A 194 -3.35 3.95 29.32
N GLY A 195 -4.60 3.58 29.56
CA GLY A 195 -5.39 2.67 28.73
C GLY A 195 -6.07 1.62 29.60
N SER A 196 -6.66 0.59 28.99
CA SER A 196 -7.29 -0.53 29.72
C SER A 196 -8.30 -0.06 30.78
N GLY A 197 -9.05 1.01 30.49
CA GLY A 197 -10.02 1.63 31.42
C GLY A 197 -9.45 2.69 32.38
N HIS A 198 -8.14 2.90 32.41
CA HIS A 198 -7.43 3.91 33.20
C HIS A 198 -6.66 4.86 32.28
N ASN A 199 -7.33 5.89 31.75
CA ASN A 199 -6.75 6.84 30.78
C ASN A 199 -5.96 7.97 31.46
N ASP A 200 -5.38 7.70 32.63
CA ASP A 200 -4.53 8.62 33.38
C ASP A 200 -3.32 7.87 33.95
N THR A 201 -2.44 8.57 34.68
CA THR A 201 -1.21 7.99 35.24
C THR A 201 -1.39 7.42 36.66
N SER A 202 -2.62 7.11 37.07
CA SER A 202 -2.88 6.50 38.39
C SER A 202 -2.28 5.10 38.51
N ILE A 203 -2.32 4.34 37.42
CA ILE A 203 -1.58 3.10 37.17
C ILE A 203 -0.82 3.39 35.88
N ASP A 204 0.50 3.49 35.95
CA ASP A 204 1.31 3.93 34.82
C ASP A 204 2.31 2.83 34.48
N ALA A 205 2.07 2.11 33.38
CA ALA A 205 2.91 1.01 32.91
C ALA A 205 3.90 1.46 31.83
N ARG A 206 4.06 2.77 31.57
CA ARG A 206 4.99 3.26 30.54
C ARG A 206 6.43 2.82 30.79
N ASP A 207 6.91 2.93 32.03
CA ASP A 207 8.27 2.49 32.38
C ASP A 207 8.43 0.96 32.21
N ASP A 208 7.39 0.17 32.50
CA ASP A 208 7.37 -1.27 32.20
C ASP A 208 7.50 -1.52 30.69
N VAL A 209 6.68 -0.85 29.87
CA VAL A 209 6.72 -0.97 28.40
C VAL A 209 8.10 -0.64 27.85
N LYS A 210 8.71 0.46 28.31
CA LYS A 210 10.06 0.84 27.91
C LYS A 210 11.11 -0.20 28.33
N ALA A 211 11.05 -0.69 29.56
CA ALA A 211 11.99 -1.68 30.05
C ALA A 211 11.89 -3.00 29.26
N TRP A 212 10.68 -3.45 28.97
CA TRP A 212 10.42 -4.63 28.12
C TRP A 212 10.90 -4.40 26.69
N ALA A 213 10.59 -3.26 26.08
CA ALA A 213 11.07 -2.93 24.74
C ALA A 213 12.60 -2.99 24.64
N GLN A 214 13.31 -2.45 25.63
CA GLN A 214 14.77 -2.47 25.70
C GLN A 214 15.32 -3.89 25.90
N ALA A 215 14.68 -4.69 26.76
CA ALA A 215 15.11 -6.04 27.06
C ALA A 215 14.85 -7.03 25.91
N LEU A 216 13.75 -6.83 25.15
CA LEU A 216 13.36 -7.68 24.02
C LEU A 216 14.13 -7.36 22.73
N ALA A 217 14.58 -6.12 22.54
CA ALA A 217 15.23 -5.67 21.31
C ALA A 217 16.47 -6.49 20.89
N PRO A 218 17.40 -6.88 21.80
CA PRO A 218 18.54 -7.74 21.45
C PRO A 218 18.16 -9.10 20.86
N HIS A 219 16.95 -9.58 21.19
CA HIS A 219 16.43 -10.89 20.78
C HIS A 219 15.54 -10.81 19.54
N GLY A 220 15.22 -9.61 19.06
CA GLY A 220 14.34 -9.42 17.90
C GLY A 220 12.88 -9.82 18.16
N ILE A 221 12.43 -9.75 19.42
CA ILE A 221 11.07 -10.13 19.82
C ILE A 221 10.11 -8.96 19.61
N TRP A 222 8.99 -9.21 18.92
CA TRP A 222 7.92 -8.22 18.74
C TRP A 222 7.23 -7.92 20.07
N LEU A 223 7.02 -6.64 20.38
CA LEU A 223 6.22 -6.21 21.53
C LEU A 223 4.87 -5.64 21.09
N GLU A 224 3.78 -6.30 21.50
CA GLU A 224 2.40 -5.91 21.21
C GLU A 224 1.68 -5.45 22.46
N LEU A 225 1.16 -4.23 22.47
CA LEU A 225 0.47 -3.69 23.64
C LEU A 225 -1.03 -4.00 23.57
N SER A 226 -1.59 -4.41 24.70
CA SER A 226 -3.01 -4.68 24.92
C SER A 226 -3.37 -4.09 26.30
N TRP A 227 -4.57 -3.58 26.57
CA TRP A 227 -5.86 -3.98 25.99
C TRP A 227 -6.63 -2.89 25.27
N ALA A 228 -6.66 -1.67 25.77
CA ALA A 228 -7.38 -0.57 25.11
C ALA A 228 -6.60 0.70 25.35
N LEU A 229 -5.53 0.89 24.59
CA LEU A 229 -4.51 1.90 24.86
C LEU A 229 -5.10 3.31 24.74
N ASP A 230 -4.65 4.22 25.61
CA ASP A 230 -5.03 5.62 25.50
C ASP A 230 -4.22 6.30 24.38
N MET A 231 -4.94 6.85 23.40
CA MET A 231 -4.38 7.55 22.25
C MET A 231 -3.58 8.80 22.65
N ASN A 232 -3.84 9.40 23.82
CA ASN A 232 -3.07 10.54 24.31
C ASN A 232 -1.58 10.22 24.53
N TYR A 233 -1.23 8.92 24.60
CA TYR A 233 0.13 8.43 24.81
C TYR A 233 0.68 7.70 23.58
N ILE A 234 0.05 7.85 22.41
CA ILE A 234 0.43 7.14 21.18
C ILE A 234 1.88 7.35 20.78
N ASP A 235 2.44 8.54 20.98
CA ASP A 235 3.84 8.82 20.68
C ASP A 235 4.78 7.94 21.51
N TYR A 236 4.44 7.69 22.77
CA TYR A 236 5.18 6.80 23.65
C TYR A 236 5.02 5.33 23.23
N TRP A 237 3.79 4.89 22.94
CA TRP A 237 3.52 3.53 22.48
C TRP A 237 4.26 3.22 21.19
N ARG A 238 4.26 4.15 20.25
CA ARG A 238 4.97 4.06 18.98
C ARG A 238 6.49 3.96 19.14
N GLU A 239 7.06 4.68 20.10
CA GLU A 239 8.51 4.65 20.35
C GLU A 239 8.97 3.28 20.86
N TYR A 240 8.15 2.60 21.65
CA TYR A 240 8.54 1.40 22.40
C TYR A 240 7.83 0.10 22.00
N ALA A 241 6.84 0.12 21.11
CA ALA A 241 6.10 -1.08 20.70
C ALA A 241 5.92 -1.20 19.19
N ASN A 242 5.63 -2.42 18.76
CA ASN A 242 5.42 -2.80 17.36
C ASN A 242 3.92 -2.86 16.98
N GLY A 243 3.03 -2.90 17.96
CA GLY A 243 1.60 -2.67 17.78
C GLY A 243 0.89 -2.39 19.10
N TRP A 244 -0.35 -1.91 19.00
CA TRP A 244 -1.16 -1.54 20.14
C TRP A 244 -2.65 -1.73 19.86
N ARG A 245 -3.34 -2.34 20.82
CA ARG A 245 -4.79 -2.54 20.77
C ARG A 245 -5.57 -1.27 21.04
N VAL A 246 -6.44 -0.89 20.12
CA VAL A 246 -7.15 0.41 20.15
C VAL A 246 -8.50 0.38 20.88
N ASP A 247 -8.99 -0.81 21.21
CA ASP A 247 -10.30 -1.02 21.84
C ASP A 247 -10.37 -2.33 22.64
N TRP A 248 -11.43 -2.49 23.41
CA TRP A 248 -11.74 -3.68 24.21
C TRP A 248 -11.84 -4.97 23.37
N ASP A 249 -11.83 -6.12 24.05
CA ASP A 249 -11.93 -7.45 23.43
C ASP A 249 -13.08 -7.55 22.45
N ILE A 250 -12.80 -8.06 21.27
CA ILE A 250 -13.79 -8.23 20.22
C ILE A 250 -14.78 -9.37 20.55
N GLU A 251 -14.44 -10.23 21.50
CA GLU A 251 -15.30 -11.32 21.94
C GLU A 251 -16.59 -10.84 22.62
N CYS A 252 -17.68 -11.58 22.42
CA CYS A 252 -18.97 -11.29 23.04
C CYS A 252 -19.10 -11.82 24.48
N TYR A 253 -18.22 -12.75 24.87
CA TYR A 253 -18.34 -13.53 26.12
C TYR A 253 -19.71 -14.21 26.29
N CYS A 254 -20.35 -14.56 25.18
CA CYS A 254 -21.71 -15.08 25.13
C CYS A 254 -21.78 -16.62 25.13
N GLY A 255 -20.70 -17.28 25.55
CA GLY A 255 -20.56 -18.74 25.57
C GLY A 255 -20.67 -19.33 24.17
N SER A 256 -21.48 -20.37 23.99
CA SER A 256 -21.70 -21.00 22.67
C SER A 256 -22.56 -20.17 21.71
N GLY A 257 -22.84 -18.89 22.01
CA GLY A 257 -23.61 -17.99 21.15
C GLY A 257 -22.83 -17.39 19.98
N GLY A 258 -21.50 -17.51 20.02
CA GLY A 258 -20.59 -17.00 18.99
C GLY A 258 -19.26 -16.57 19.61
N LEU A 259 -18.24 -16.34 18.79
CA LEU A 259 -17.00 -15.68 19.20
C LEU A 259 -17.24 -14.19 19.40
N THR A 260 -18.01 -13.56 18.51
CA THR A 260 -18.28 -12.12 18.53
C THR A 260 -19.73 -11.80 18.15
N THR A 261 -20.06 -10.51 18.03
CA THR A 261 -21.34 -10.01 17.51
C THR A 261 -21.09 -8.84 16.56
N TRP A 262 -22.07 -8.54 15.70
CA TRP A 262 -21.99 -7.35 14.84
C TRP A 262 -21.76 -6.05 15.63
N ALA A 263 -22.31 -5.91 16.84
CA ALA A 263 -22.08 -4.71 17.66
C ALA A 263 -20.60 -4.52 18.05
N ASN A 264 -19.87 -5.62 18.30
CA ASN A 264 -18.44 -5.58 18.58
C ASN A 264 -17.62 -5.27 17.33
N ILE A 265 -18.03 -5.74 16.14
CA ILE A 265 -17.40 -5.32 14.88
C ILE A 265 -17.72 -3.85 14.57
N ALA A 266 -18.97 -3.43 14.69
CA ALA A 266 -19.39 -2.08 14.32
C ALA A 266 -18.73 -0.99 15.17
N ARG A 267 -18.42 -1.27 16.45
CA ARG A 267 -17.75 -0.30 17.33
C ARG A 267 -16.28 -0.03 16.96
N THR A 268 -15.65 -0.88 16.15
CA THR A 268 -14.26 -0.64 15.71
C THR A 268 -14.18 0.40 14.58
N PHE A 269 -15.27 0.69 13.85
CA PHE A 269 -15.27 1.73 12.80
C PHE A 269 -14.92 3.14 13.33
N PRO A 270 -15.56 3.65 14.39
CA PRO A 270 -15.14 4.92 15.01
C PRO A 270 -13.70 4.89 15.54
N LYS A 271 -13.19 3.73 15.95
CA LYS A 271 -11.80 3.58 16.39
C LYS A 271 -10.83 3.65 15.22
N ALA A 272 -11.14 2.98 14.11
CA ALA A 272 -10.38 3.10 12.87
C ALA A 272 -10.29 4.57 12.40
N GLU A 273 -11.38 5.33 12.49
CA GLU A 273 -11.40 6.76 12.14
C GLU A 273 -10.48 7.60 13.05
N GLN A 274 -10.41 7.26 14.34
CA GLN A 274 -9.56 7.99 15.30
C GLN A 274 -8.07 7.64 15.10
N TRP A 275 -7.77 6.38 14.82
CA TRP A 275 -6.42 5.83 14.89
C TRP A 275 -5.73 5.62 13.52
N TRP A 276 -6.38 5.88 12.38
CA TRP A 276 -5.82 5.54 11.07
C TRP A 276 -4.46 6.18 10.77
N ARG A 277 -4.17 7.37 11.32
CA ARG A 277 -2.88 8.07 11.14
C ARG A 277 -1.74 7.44 11.92
N GLU A 278 -2.10 6.61 12.91
CA GLU A 278 -1.15 6.11 13.87
C GLU A 278 -0.47 4.83 13.41
N GLY A 279 -1.18 4.01 12.62
CA GLY A 279 -0.68 2.78 12.03
C GLY A 279 0.16 3.04 10.77
N ARG A 280 1.44 2.64 10.78
CA ARG A 280 2.37 2.79 9.65
C ARG A 280 3.58 1.86 9.86
N PRO A 281 4.44 1.65 8.84
CA PRO A 281 5.64 0.84 9.04
C PRO A 281 6.43 1.27 10.29
N GLY A 282 6.66 0.31 11.19
CA GLY A 282 7.24 0.49 12.52
C GLY A 282 6.23 0.41 13.68
N GLY A 283 4.92 0.43 13.43
CA GLY A 283 3.90 0.23 14.48
C GLY A 283 2.47 0.19 13.95
N TRP A 284 1.67 -0.81 14.35
CA TRP A 284 0.32 -1.04 13.79
C TRP A 284 -0.80 -1.03 14.83
N ASN A 285 -1.97 -0.53 14.41
CA ASN A 285 -3.19 -0.67 15.19
C ASN A 285 -3.61 -2.15 15.26
N ASP A 286 -3.96 -2.62 16.46
CA ASP A 286 -4.60 -3.91 16.71
C ASP A 286 -6.10 -3.69 17.00
N PHE A 287 -6.95 -4.32 16.19
CA PHE A 287 -8.41 -4.33 16.38
C PHE A 287 -8.88 -5.58 17.12
N ASP A 288 -7.93 -6.33 17.69
CA ASP A 288 -8.10 -7.65 18.27
C ASP A 288 -8.44 -8.71 17.20
N SER A 289 -8.77 -9.92 17.67
CA SER A 289 -8.92 -11.12 16.89
C SER A 289 -10.00 -11.01 15.79
N LEU A 290 -9.62 -11.30 14.55
CA LEU A 290 -10.50 -11.41 13.41
C LEU A 290 -11.23 -12.76 13.40
N ASN A 291 -12.43 -12.77 14.00
CA ASN A 291 -13.29 -13.95 14.13
C ASN A 291 -14.24 -14.10 12.93
N VAL A 292 -13.70 -14.53 11.78
CA VAL A 292 -14.43 -14.65 10.50
C VAL A 292 -14.25 -16.00 9.81
N GLY A 293 -13.61 -16.96 10.46
CA GLY A 293 -13.17 -18.23 9.87
C GLY A 293 -14.25 -19.32 9.79
N ASN A 294 -15.30 -19.25 10.63
CA ASN A 294 -16.36 -20.26 10.65
C ASN A 294 -17.68 -19.67 11.14
N GLY A 295 -18.68 -19.58 10.26
CA GLY A 295 -19.96 -18.91 10.56
C GLY A 295 -20.78 -19.60 11.66
N ALA A 296 -20.56 -20.89 11.91
CA ALA A 296 -21.18 -21.60 13.03
C ALA A 296 -20.55 -21.24 14.39
N MET A 297 -19.31 -20.71 14.39
CA MET A 297 -18.59 -20.26 15.58
C MET A 297 -18.60 -18.74 15.72
N ASP A 298 -18.56 -17.97 14.63
CA ASP A 298 -18.28 -16.53 14.67
C ASP A 298 -19.37 -15.71 15.36
N GLY A 299 -20.64 -16.08 15.19
CA GLY A 299 -21.78 -15.24 15.59
C GLY A 299 -22.12 -14.12 14.59
N LEU A 300 -21.61 -14.23 13.36
CA LEU A 300 -21.75 -13.24 12.29
C LEU A 300 -22.35 -13.85 11.01
N THR A 301 -23.12 -13.04 10.27
CA THR A 301 -23.56 -13.37 8.90
C THR A 301 -22.39 -13.31 7.92
N GLN A 302 -22.57 -13.84 6.70
CA GLN A 302 -21.52 -13.77 5.66
C GLN A 302 -21.15 -12.32 5.29
N ASP A 303 -22.13 -11.42 5.24
CA ASP A 303 -21.89 -10.01 4.92
C ASP A 303 -21.14 -9.31 6.06
N GLU A 304 -21.47 -9.60 7.32
CA GLU A 304 -20.76 -9.07 8.49
C GLU A 304 -19.32 -9.60 8.58
N ARG A 305 -19.10 -10.90 8.31
CA ARG A 305 -17.75 -11.51 8.24
C ARG A 305 -16.90 -10.85 7.15
N ARG A 306 -17.48 -10.63 5.96
CA ARG A 306 -16.79 -9.92 4.87
C ARG A 306 -16.48 -8.48 5.25
N THR A 307 -17.40 -7.79 5.93
CA THR A 307 -17.20 -6.41 6.39
C THR A 307 -16.14 -6.30 7.48
N ALA A 308 -16.07 -7.26 8.41
CA ALA A 308 -14.99 -7.35 9.38
C ALA A 308 -13.63 -7.51 8.67
N MET A 309 -13.47 -8.50 7.78
CA MET A 309 -12.22 -8.67 7.03
C MET A 309 -11.88 -7.44 6.17
N THR A 310 -12.89 -6.79 5.57
CA THR A 310 -12.71 -5.55 4.81
C THR A 310 -12.15 -4.43 5.68
N LEU A 311 -12.70 -4.23 6.88
CA LEU A 311 -12.23 -3.20 7.80
C LEU A 311 -10.80 -3.46 8.28
N TRP A 312 -10.49 -4.70 8.68
CA TRP A 312 -9.14 -5.07 9.10
C TRP A 312 -8.13 -4.88 7.96
N ALA A 313 -8.50 -5.30 6.76
CA ALA A 313 -7.65 -5.16 5.59
C ALA A 313 -7.40 -3.70 5.23
N MET A 314 -8.45 -2.91 5.05
CA MET A 314 -8.29 -1.51 4.63
C MET A 314 -7.64 -0.64 5.70
N SER A 315 -7.71 -1.03 6.98
CA SER A 315 -7.05 -0.28 8.07
C SER A 315 -5.59 -0.68 8.29
N SER A 316 -5.07 -1.65 7.52
CA SER A 316 -3.77 -2.29 7.79
C SER A 316 -3.65 -2.75 9.26
N ALA A 317 -4.76 -3.23 9.84
CA ALA A 317 -4.77 -3.80 11.18
C ALA A 317 -4.16 -5.20 11.16
N GLN A 318 -3.67 -5.67 12.31
CA GLN A 318 -3.12 -7.01 12.42
C GLN A 318 -4.18 -8.07 12.10
N LEU A 319 -3.84 -9.05 11.26
CA LEU A 319 -4.73 -10.16 10.90
C LEU A 319 -4.53 -11.33 11.88
N TYR A 320 -4.97 -11.15 13.11
CA TYR A 320 -4.99 -12.20 14.13
C TYR A 320 -6.27 -13.04 14.03
N VAL A 321 -6.21 -14.26 13.48
CA VAL A 321 -7.39 -15.14 13.46
C VAL A 321 -7.63 -15.72 14.86
N GLY A 322 -8.86 -15.61 15.38
CA GLY A 322 -9.25 -16.22 16.67
C GLY A 322 -10.01 -17.55 16.56
N ASN A 323 -10.35 -17.96 15.33
CA ASN A 323 -11.08 -19.20 15.06
C ASN A 323 -10.25 -20.47 15.32
N ASP A 324 -10.94 -21.61 15.46
CA ASP A 324 -10.31 -22.93 15.33
C ASP A 324 -9.93 -23.19 13.87
N LEU A 325 -8.65 -23.10 13.55
CA LEU A 325 -8.10 -23.28 12.20
C LEU A 325 -8.31 -24.71 11.68
N THR A 326 -8.51 -25.69 12.56
CA THR A 326 -8.81 -27.08 12.15
C THR A 326 -10.24 -27.24 11.64
N ASN A 327 -11.08 -26.22 11.80
CA ASN A 327 -12.50 -26.24 11.50
C ASN A 327 -12.97 -24.97 10.79
N LEU A 328 -12.19 -24.43 9.87
CA LEU A 328 -12.60 -23.31 9.02
C LEU A 328 -13.66 -23.76 7.99
N ASP A 329 -14.63 -22.90 7.71
CA ASP A 329 -15.59 -23.14 6.61
C ASP A 329 -15.04 -22.59 5.27
N SER A 330 -15.61 -23.04 4.14
CA SER A 330 -15.12 -22.65 2.82
C SER A 330 -15.22 -21.15 2.55
N PHE A 331 -16.20 -20.47 3.17
CA PHE A 331 -16.34 -19.03 3.05
C PHE A 331 -15.24 -18.30 3.82
N GLY A 332 -14.93 -18.76 5.04
CA GLY A 332 -13.88 -18.22 5.91
C GLY A 332 -12.49 -18.39 5.33
N ILE A 333 -12.20 -19.57 4.75
CA ILE A 333 -10.98 -19.77 3.96
C ILE A 333 -10.93 -18.74 2.82
N GLY A 334 -12.01 -18.60 2.04
CA GLY A 334 -12.08 -17.60 0.97
C GLY A 334 -11.91 -16.15 1.42
N LEU A 335 -12.29 -15.81 2.66
CA LEU A 335 -12.02 -14.50 3.25
C LEU A 335 -10.55 -14.32 3.62
N LEU A 336 -9.96 -15.34 4.25
CA LEU A 336 -8.60 -15.32 4.81
C LEU A 336 -7.50 -15.62 3.79
N THR A 337 -7.84 -16.09 2.59
CA THR A 337 -6.87 -16.43 1.52
C THR A 337 -7.07 -15.60 0.24
N ASN A 338 -7.80 -14.49 0.31
CA ASN A 338 -7.94 -13.59 -0.84
C ASN A 338 -6.70 -12.67 -0.94
N ASP A 339 -5.78 -13.00 -1.84
CA ASP A 339 -4.51 -12.27 -2.01
C ASP A 339 -4.69 -10.79 -2.40
N GLU A 340 -5.77 -10.42 -3.10
CA GLU A 340 -6.02 -9.01 -3.43
C GLU A 340 -6.42 -8.20 -2.20
N VAL A 341 -7.19 -8.80 -1.28
CA VAL A 341 -7.60 -8.18 0.00
C VAL A 341 -6.42 -8.17 0.98
N ILE A 342 -5.64 -9.25 1.05
CA ILE A 342 -4.42 -9.30 1.86
C ILE A 342 -3.40 -8.27 1.37
N ALA A 343 -3.26 -8.09 0.05
CA ALA A 343 -2.38 -7.06 -0.49
C ALA A 343 -2.78 -5.64 -0.04
N VAL A 344 -4.07 -5.36 0.13
CA VAL A 344 -4.53 -4.08 0.72
C VAL A 344 -4.03 -3.94 2.16
N ASN A 345 -4.20 -4.98 2.99
CA ASN A 345 -3.68 -4.98 4.36
C ASN A 345 -2.16 -4.73 4.39
N GLN A 346 -1.43 -5.51 3.60
CA GLN A 346 0.02 -5.56 3.56
C GLN A 346 0.66 -4.38 2.81
N ALA A 347 -0.14 -3.50 2.19
CA ALA A 347 0.34 -2.24 1.60
C ALA A 347 0.72 -1.21 2.67
N GLY A 348 0.24 -1.36 3.90
CA GLY A 348 0.63 -0.51 5.03
C GLY A 348 0.11 0.92 4.91
N ARG A 349 -1.07 1.09 4.31
CA ARG A 349 -1.72 2.39 4.08
C ARG A 349 -3.14 2.35 4.63
N PRO A 350 -3.34 2.63 5.93
CA PRO A 350 -4.66 2.63 6.53
C PRO A 350 -5.60 3.61 5.81
N ALA A 351 -6.76 3.10 5.42
CA ALA A 351 -7.84 3.88 4.86
C ALA A 351 -8.52 4.72 5.94
N HIS A 352 -9.04 5.86 5.52
CA HIS A 352 -9.79 6.78 6.36
C HIS A 352 -11.14 7.13 5.72
N PRO A 353 -12.14 7.53 6.52
CA PRO A 353 -13.46 7.80 5.98
C PRO A 353 -13.47 9.13 5.23
N VAL A 354 -14.25 9.21 4.15
CA VAL A 354 -14.72 10.50 3.59
C VAL A 354 -15.64 11.18 4.61
N SER A 355 -16.52 10.41 5.25
CA SER A 355 -17.38 10.85 6.33
C SER A 355 -17.93 9.67 7.13
N THR A 356 -18.01 9.83 8.44
CA THR A 356 -18.67 8.89 9.38
C THR A 356 -20.05 9.39 9.84
N ALA A 357 -20.54 10.50 9.29
CA ALA A 357 -21.79 11.14 9.71
C ALA A 357 -23.06 10.30 9.45
N THR A 358 -22.95 9.25 8.62
CA THR A 358 -24.07 8.35 8.30
C THR A 358 -23.63 6.88 8.38
N ASN A 359 -24.61 5.98 8.32
CA ASN A 359 -24.36 4.54 8.26
C ASN A 359 -23.82 4.07 6.90
N GLN A 360 -23.93 4.87 5.84
CA GLN A 360 -23.36 4.58 4.53
C GLN A 360 -22.03 5.31 4.42
N GLN A 361 -20.94 4.56 4.55
CA GLN A 361 -19.61 5.14 4.66
C GLN A 361 -18.75 4.76 3.46
N VAL A 362 -17.96 5.72 3.02
CA VAL A 362 -16.88 5.52 2.06
C VAL A 362 -15.57 5.69 2.80
N TRP A 363 -14.70 4.71 2.69
CA TRP A 363 -13.35 4.71 3.24
C TRP A 363 -12.36 4.64 2.09
N TYR A 364 -11.23 5.35 2.18
CA TYR A 364 -10.22 5.31 1.13
C TYR A 364 -8.81 5.46 1.65
N ALA A 365 -7.85 4.91 0.89
CA ALA A 365 -6.44 5.20 1.00
C ALA A 365 -5.87 5.48 -0.40
N ASN A 366 -5.03 6.49 -0.53
CA ASN A 366 -4.23 6.70 -1.73
C ASN A 366 -2.99 5.78 -1.66
N ASN A 367 -2.77 4.96 -2.68
CA ASN A 367 -1.66 4.01 -2.70
C ASN A 367 -0.34 4.63 -3.21
N GLY A 368 -0.35 5.90 -3.61
CA GLY A 368 0.81 6.65 -4.12
C GLY A 368 1.14 6.36 -5.59
N ASP A 369 0.55 5.33 -6.19
CA ASP A 369 0.80 4.91 -7.57
C ASP A 369 -0.31 5.32 -8.56
N GLY A 370 -1.22 6.18 -8.11
CA GLY A 370 -2.43 6.54 -8.84
C GLY A 370 -3.58 5.56 -8.70
N SER A 371 -3.40 4.50 -7.91
CA SER A 371 -4.49 3.67 -7.41
C SER A 371 -4.93 4.07 -6.00
N TYR A 372 -6.15 3.69 -5.68
CA TYR A 372 -6.79 3.89 -4.38
C TYR A 372 -7.40 2.57 -3.93
N THR A 373 -7.29 2.31 -2.63
CA THR A 373 -8.15 1.34 -1.95
C THR A 373 -9.43 2.08 -1.57
N VAL A 374 -10.60 1.53 -1.88
CA VAL A 374 -11.90 2.14 -1.54
C VAL A 374 -12.83 1.09 -0.91
N GLY A 375 -13.27 1.34 0.32
CA GLY A 375 -14.30 0.56 1.01
C GLY A 375 -15.65 1.25 0.92
N LEU A 376 -16.68 0.54 0.43
CA LEU A 376 -18.08 1.00 0.49
C LEU A 376 -18.83 0.17 1.52
N ILE A 377 -19.28 0.80 2.60
CA ILE A 377 -19.77 0.10 3.79
C ILE A 377 -21.20 0.55 4.10
N ASN A 378 -22.10 -0.41 4.33
CA ASN A 378 -23.44 -0.13 4.85
C ASN A 378 -23.56 -0.65 6.30
N LEU A 379 -23.35 0.22 7.28
CA LEU A 379 -23.55 -0.10 8.71
C LEU A 379 -25.02 -0.13 9.12
N GLY A 380 -25.95 0.18 8.21
CA GLY A 380 -27.38 0.25 8.50
C GLY A 380 -28.08 -1.11 8.45
N ASN A 381 -29.29 -1.16 9.02
CA ASN A 381 -30.13 -2.35 9.08
C ASN A 381 -31.00 -2.59 7.83
N SER A 382 -30.80 -1.83 6.76
CA SER A 382 -31.56 -1.92 5.51
C SER A 382 -30.62 -1.78 4.31
N ALA A 383 -30.97 -2.40 3.18
CA ALA A 383 -30.21 -2.21 1.95
C ALA A 383 -30.17 -0.73 1.53
N ALA A 384 -29.01 -0.26 1.09
CA ALA A 384 -28.79 1.14 0.73
C ALA A 384 -27.82 1.26 -0.45
N THR A 385 -27.86 2.41 -1.13
CA THR A 385 -26.82 2.76 -2.10
C THR A 385 -25.69 3.49 -1.39
N VAL A 386 -24.45 3.05 -1.64
CA VAL A 386 -23.24 3.73 -1.16
C VAL A 386 -22.46 4.20 -2.39
N THR A 387 -22.12 5.49 -2.43
CA THR A 387 -21.50 6.14 -3.59
C THR A 387 -20.20 6.80 -3.17
N VAL A 388 -19.12 6.51 -3.91
CA VAL A 388 -17.88 7.27 -3.86
C VAL A 388 -17.84 8.22 -5.06
N ASN A 389 -17.58 9.50 -4.81
CA ASN A 389 -17.23 10.45 -5.87
C ASN A 389 -15.71 10.58 -5.93
N TRP A 390 -15.15 10.66 -7.14
CA TRP A 390 -13.71 10.82 -7.34
C TRP A 390 -13.15 12.08 -6.68
N SER A 391 -13.92 13.17 -6.71
CA SER A 391 -13.55 14.43 -6.05
C SER A 391 -13.39 14.29 -4.54
N ASP A 392 -14.17 13.42 -3.88
CA ASP A 392 -14.18 13.27 -2.43
C ASP A 392 -12.91 12.56 -1.92
N ILE A 393 -12.25 11.80 -2.79
CA ILE A 393 -11.01 11.07 -2.51
C ILE A 393 -9.78 11.69 -3.18
N GLY A 394 -9.92 12.92 -3.72
CA GLY A 394 -8.82 13.65 -4.37
C GLY A 394 -8.49 13.22 -5.79
N LEU A 395 -9.25 12.30 -6.41
CA LEU A 395 -9.06 11.82 -7.77
C LEU A 395 -9.72 12.77 -8.79
N ASN A 396 -8.94 13.27 -9.75
CA ASN A 396 -9.43 14.08 -10.86
C ASN A 396 -9.19 13.38 -12.19
N GLY A 397 -10.23 12.83 -12.79
CA GLY A 397 -10.18 12.08 -14.04
C GLY A 397 -11.09 10.87 -14.01
N ALA A 398 -11.13 10.13 -15.12
CA ALA A 398 -11.78 8.82 -15.13
C ALA A 398 -10.95 7.80 -14.34
N ALA A 399 -11.59 6.80 -13.77
CA ALA A 399 -10.93 5.72 -13.06
C ALA A 399 -11.58 4.37 -13.37
N SER A 400 -10.75 3.33 -13.49
CA SER A 400 -11.23 1.94 -13.54
C SER A 400 -11.50 1.43 -12.13
N VAL A 401 -12.47 0.54 -12.00
CA VAL A 401 -12.90 -0.02 -10.71
C VAL A 401 -12.85 -1.54 -10.80
N ARG A 402 -12.19 -2.16 -9.83
CA ARG A 402 -12.14 -3.61 -9.63
C ARG A 402 -12.66 -3.94 -8.24
N ASP A 403 -13.57 -4.91 -8.15
CA ASP A 403 -14.01 -5.47 -6.87
C ASP A 403 -13.11 -6.64 -6.48
N LEU A 404 -12.42 -6.47 -5.35
CA LEU A 404 -11.38 -7.40 -4.87
C LEU A 404 -11.99 -8.68 -4.31
N TRP A 405 -13.23 -8.64 -3.82
CA TRP A 405 -13.90 -9.82 -3.29
C TRP A 405 -14.39 -10.76 -4.39
N SER A 406 -14.84 -10.20 -5.51
CA SER A 406 -15.36 -10.95 -6.65
C SER A 406 -14.34 -11.13 -7.78
N HIS A 407 -13.13 -10.58 -7.64
CA HIS A 407 -12.08 -10.56 -8.66
C HIS A 407 -12.56 -10.06 -10.03
N THR A 408 -13.49 -9.11 -10.03
CA THR A 408 -14.21 -8.65 -11.22
C THR A 408 -13.90 -7.19 -11.52
N ASP A 409 -13.55 -6.91 -12.78
CA ASP A 409 -13.42 -5.54 -13.26
C ASP A 409 -14.83 -4.99 -13.58
N LEU A 410 -15.21 -3.91 -12.91
CA LEU A 410 -16.54 -3.30 -12.98
C LEU A 410 -16.65 -2.21 -14.06
N GLY A 411 -15.54 -1.88 -14.72
CA GLY A 411 -15.46 -0.89 -15.80
C GLY A 411 -14.78 0.42 -15.40
N THR A 412 -14.89 1.42 -16.28
CA THR A 412 -14.31 2.76 -16.10
C THR A 412 -15.40 3.79 -15.91
N PHE A 413 -15.23 4.67 -14.92
CA PHE A 413 -16.22 5.67 -14.53
C PHE A 413 -15.59 7.06 -14.48
N ASN A 414 -16.33 8.08 -14.94
CA ASN A 414 -15.79 9.44 -15.09
C ASN A 414 -15.78 10.27 -13.80
N THR A 415 -16.73 10.04 -12.89
CA THR A 415 -16.95 10.93 -11.73
C THR A 415 -17.09 10.20 -10.40
N GLY A 416 -17.34 8.90 -10.41
CA GLY A 416 -17.57 8.11 -9.21
C GLY A 416 -18.21 6.75 -9.51
N TYR A 417 -18.40 5.95 -8.48
CA TYR A 417 -19.03 4.63 -8.54
C TYR A 417 -20.05 4.46 -7.41
N SER A 418 -21.15 3.77 -7.71
CA SER A 418 -22.21 3.47 -6.75
C SER A 418 -22.44 1.96 -6.64
N SER A 419 -22.34 1.44 -5.42
CA SER A 419 -22.87 0.10 -5.11
C SER A 419 -24.35 0.25 -4.74
N VAL A 420 -25.23 -0.07 -5.68
CA VAL A 420 -26.70 0.00 -5.49
C VAL A 420 -27.19 -1.22 -4.71
N ASN A 421 -28.13 -1.01 -3.79
CA ASN A 421 -28.72 -2.08 -2.96
C ASN A 421 -27.68 -2.91 -2.18
N LEU A 422 -26.65 -2.27 -1.64
CA LEU A 422 -25.72 -2.93 -0.73
C LEU A 422 -26.49 -3.36 0.52
N ALA A 423 -26.51 -4.67 0.79
CA ALA A 423 -27.29 -5.28 1.86
C ALA A 423 -26.93 -4.69 3.25
N PRO A 424 -27.79 -4.86 4.27
CA PRO A 424 -27.45 -4.49 5.64
C PRO A 424 -26.12 -5.12 6.06
N HIS A 425 -25.24 -4.31 6.66
CA HIS A 425 -23.92 -4.73 7.18
C HIS A 425 -22.94 -5.23 6.11
N ALA A 426 -23.30 -5.13 4.83
CA ALA A 426 -22.44 -5.56 3.73
C ALA A 426 -21.44 -4.47 3.33
N SER A 427 -20.38 -4.94 2.66
CA SER A 427 -19.29 -4.12 2.16
C SER A 427 -18.92 -4.46 0.72
N ARG A 428 -18.20 -3.53 0.09
CA ARG A 428 -17.34 -3.76 -1.07
C ARG A 428 -15.95 -3.25 -0.73
N LEU A 429 -14.93 -3.96 -1.22
CA LEU A 429 -13.55 -3.47 -1.22
C LEU A 429 -13.10 -3.37 -2.67
N LEU A 430 -12.73 -2.17 -3.08
CA LEU A 430 -12.46 -1.84 -4.46
C LEU A 430 -11.01 -1.38 -4.60
N LYS A 431 -10.36 -1.79 -5.69
CA LYS A 431 -9.20 -1.07 -6.22
C LYS A 431 -9.69 -0.13 -7.32
N VAL A 432 -9.43 1.15 -7.13
CA VAL A 432 -9.75 2.21 -8.09
C VAL A 432 -8.44 2.68 -8.70
N VAL A 433 -8.31 2.71 -10.02
CA VAL A 433 -7.07 3.13 -10.70
C VAL A 433 -7.36 4.30 -11.62
N SER A 434 -6.74 5.44 -11.35
CA SER A 434 -6.81 6.62 -12.22
C SER A 434 -6.39 6.25 -13.64
N GLN A 435 -7.20 6.65 -14.62
CA GLN A 435 -6.94 6.48 -16.05
C GLN A 435 -6.30 7.75 -16.64
N GLY A 436 -5.59 8.52 -15.82
CA GLY A 436 -4.97 9.80 -16.14
C GLY A 436 -5.52 10.95 -15.31
N GLY A 437 -4.95 12.14 -15.51
CA GLY A 437 -5.33 13.35 -14.77
C GLY A 437 -4.43 13.58 -13.56
N SER A 438 -5.02 13.95 -12.41
CA SER A 438 -4.24 14.26 -11.20
C SER A 438 -4.89 13.75 -9.93
N ASN A 439 -4.06 13.43 -8.96
CA ASN A 439 -4.45 12.95 -7.64
C ASN A 439 -3.97 13.94 -6.59
N SER A 440 -4.89 14.36 -5.72
CA SER A 440 -4.58 15.20 -4.56
C SER A 440 -4.23 14.30 -3.38
N VAL A 441 -3.20 14.71 -2.65
CA VAL A 441 -2.70 14.05 -1.44
C VAL A 441 -2.78 15.09 -0.35
N ASN A 442 -3.52 14.81 0.72
CA ASN A 442 -3.59 15.68 1.88
C ASN A 442 -2.28 15.61 2.67
N ASP A 443 -1.98 16.63 3.46
CA ASP A 443 -0.81 16.67 4.34
C ASP A 443 -0.77 15.55 5.39
N ASP A 444 -1.90 14.91 5.69
CA ASP A 444 -1.98 13.78 6.62
C ASP A 444 -2.03 12.39 5.93
N ASP A 445 -1.76 12.32 4.63
CA ASP A 445 -1.60 11.03 3.93
C ASP A 445 -0.45 10.23 4.55
N THR A 446 -0.71 8.97 4.89
CA THR A 446 0.28 8.08 5.55
C THR A 446 1.51 7.76 4.70
N GLY A 447 1.46 8.07 3.39
CA GLY A 447 2.61 8.00 2.49
C GLY A 447 3.57 9.18 2.61
N ILE A 448 3.20 10.28 3.29
CA ILE A 448 4.09 11.42 3.53
C ILE A 448 4.97 11.12 4.74
N LYS A 449 6.29 11.21 4.53
CA LYS A 449 7.28 11.07 5.60
C LYS A 449 7.73 12.44 6.08
N TYR A 450 7.41 12.77 7.32
CA TYR A 450 7.93 13.94 8.01
C TYR A 450 9.20 13.61 8.80
N VAL A 451 10.22 14.45 8.67
CA VAL A 451 11.49 14.32 9.40
C VAL A 451 11.84 15.65 10.06
N GLY A 452 12.09 15.57 11.36
CA GLY A 452 12.28 16.73 12.24
C GLY A 452 11.07 16.96 13.15
N ASP A 453 11.00 18.16 13.72
CA ASP A 453 9.97 18.59 14.66
C ASP A 453 8.78 19.17 13.89
N TRP A 454 7.93 18.26 13.40
CA TRP A 454 6.68 18.62 12.74
C TRP A 454 5.51 18.60 13.71
N GLU A 455 4.57 19.49 13.48
CA GLU A 455 3.30 19.60 14.19
C GLU A 455 2.15 19.66 13.19
N ARG A 456 0.92 19.43 13.68
CA ARG A 456 -0.29 19.47 12.86
C ARG A 456 -1.28 20.49 13.42
N SER A 457 -1.93 21.22 12.53
CA SER A 457 -3.04 22.12 12.86
C SER A 457 -4.25 21.76 12.03
N TYR A 458 -5.37 21.44 12.69
CA TYR A 458 -6.61 20.99 12.05
C TYR A 458 -7.78 21.89 12.44
N ASN A 459 -8.89 21.80 11.69
CA ASN A 459 -10.09 22.63 11.88
C ASN A 459 -9.79 24.14 11.84
N ARG A 460 -8.82 24.55 11.02
CA ARG A 460 -8.26 25.92 11.02
C ARG A 460 -9.28 27.00 10.63
N GLY A 461 -10.20 26.65 9.73
CA GLY A 461 -11.19 27.57 9.15
C GLY A 461 -10.58 28.58 8.18
N LEU A 462 -9.41 28.27 7.60
CA LEU A 462 -8.60 29.22 6.84
C LEU A 462 -8.65 29.02 5.32
N GLY A 463 -9.26 27.93 4.84
CA GLY A 463 -9.36 27.60 3.41
C GLY A 463 -8.27 26.65 2.91
N ASP A 464 -7.56 25.99 3.83
CA ASP A 464 -6.66 24.87 3.54
C ASP A 464 -7.45 23.65 3.04
N PHE A 465 -6.77 22.75 2.33
CA PHE A 465 -7.35 21.52 1.82
C PHE A 465 -7.66 20.65 3.03
N GLN A 466 -8.88 20.10 3.08
CA GLN A 466 -9.42 19.39 4.26
C GLN A 466 -9.36 20.15 5.59
N ASN A 467 -9.09 21.46 5.56
CA ASN A 467 -9.06 22.37 6.70
C ASN A 467 -7.95 22.09 7.72
N ASP A 468 -6.84 21.51 7.27
CA ASP A 468 -5.66 21.20 8.07
C ASP A 468 -4.34 21.47 7.33
N VAL A 469 -3.25 21.44 8.09
CA VAL A 469 -1.85 21.53 7.61
C VAL A 469 -0.92 20.81 8.59
N HIS A 470 0.21 20.33 8.05
CA HIS A 470 1.40 20.03 8.84
C HIS A 470 2.40 21.17 8.70
N PHE A 471 3.10 21.48 9.78
CA PHE A 471 4.05 22.57 9.82
C PHE A 471 5.29 22.26 10.65
N THR A 472 6.37 22.98 10.38
CA THR A 472 7.59 22.97 11.20
C THR A 472 8.14 24.39 11.36
N GLU A 473 8.68 24.67 12.54
CA GLU A 473 9.40 25.90 12.85
C GLU A 473 10.92 25.74 12.69
N THR A 474 11.42 24.51 12.63
CA THR A 474 12.85 24.19 12.66
C THR A 474 13.43 24.15 11.26
N ASN A 475 14.46 24.96 11.01
CA ASN A 475 15.16 24.91 9.72
C ASN A 475 15.83 23.55 9.53
N TYR A 476 15.90 23.10 8.28
CA TYR A 476 16.40 21.79 7.83
C TYR A 476 15.48 20.59 8.07
N ASP A 477 14.38 20.78 8.79
CA ASP A 477 13.26 19.84 8.76
C ASP A 477 12.72 19.71 7.34
N TYR A 478 12.19 18.53 7.02
CA TYR A 478 11.70 18.24 5.69
C TYR A 478 10.56 17.23 5.69
N PHE A 479 9.78 17.26 4.63
CA PHE A 479 8.91 16.15 4.27
C PHE A 479 9.39 15.51 2.96
N GLU A 480 9.00 14.26 2.78
CA GLU A 480 9.26 13.48 1.57
C GLU A 480 8.00 12.69 1.18
N TYR A 481 7.72 12.62 -0.11
CA TYR A 481 6.61 11.84 -0.65
C TYR A 481 7.01 11.15 -1.96
N SER A 482 6.75 9.85 -2.02
CA SER A 482 6.96 9.05 -3.23
C SER A 482 5.65 8.88 -4.00
N PHE A 483 5.71 9.06 -5.32
CA PHE A 483 4.56 8.95 -6.21
C PHE A 483 4.94 8.26 -7.52
N ASN A 484 4.00 7.57 -8.16
CA ASN A 484 4.15 7.16 -9.55
C ASN A 484 3.37 8.10 -10.46
N GLY A 485 4.07 8.79 -11.36
CA GLY A 485 3.42 9.78 -12.21
C GLY A 485 4.38 10.55 -13.12
N THR A 486 3.85 11.58 -13.76
CA THR A 486 4.57 12.41 -14.75
C THR A 486 4.83 13.84 -14.29
N GLY A 487 4.40 14.17 -13.07
CA GLY A 487 4.57 15.50 -12.49
C GLY A 487 4.01 15.58 -11.07
N VAL A 488 4.41 16.62 -10.35
CA VAL A 488 3.93 16.91 -9.00
C VAL A 488 3.96 18.41 -8.71
N ASP A 489 2.90 18.87 -8.06
CA ASP A 489 2.73 20.22 -7.55
C ASP A 489 2.74 20.21 -6.01
N LEU A 490 3.46 21.17 -5.43
CA LEU A 490 3.42 21.50 -4.01
C LEU A 490 2.52 22.72 -3.81
N ILE A 491 1.45 22.52 -3.05
CA ILE A 491 0.43 23.52 -2.77
C ILE A 491 0.41 23.78 -1.27
N THR A 492 0.49 25.05 -0.90
CA THR A 492 0.49 25.52 0.50
C THR A 492 0.02 26.96 0.58
N GLU A 493 -0.18 27.48 1.79
CA GLU A 493 -0.44 28.91 1.97
C GLU A 493 0.86 29.72 1.85
N LYS A 494 0.75 30.97 1.39
CA LYS A 494 1.81 31.97 1.50
C LYS A 494 1.44 32.99 2.58
N ASP A 495 2.35 33.28 3.49
CA ASP A 495 2.10 34.20 4.62
C ASP A 495 3.37 34.97 5.02
N SER A 496 3.19 36.05 5.76
CA SER A 496 4.28 36.91 6.24
C SER A 496 5.22 36.21 7.22
N SER A 497 4.75 35.13 7.85
CA SER A 497 5.53 34.30 8.78
C SER A 497 6.38 33.23 8.09
N GLN A 498 6.25 33.02 6.78
CA GLN A 498 6.95 31.97 6.06
C GLN A 498 8.19 32.48 5.29
N GLY A 499 8.95 31.57 4.68
CA GLY A 499 10.21 31.90 4.02
C GLY A 499 10.59 30.96 2.89
N ASN A 500 11.86 30.61 2.80
CA ASN A 500 12.39 29.83 1.70
C ASN A 500 12.30 28.32 1.99
N ILE A 501 12.04 27.55 0.93
CA ILE A 501 11.99 26.09 0.92
C ILE A 501 12.87 25.59 -0.22
N ASP A 502 13.82 24.70 0.06
CA ASP A 502 14.59 24.00 -0.99
C ASP A 502 13.80 22.77 -1.45
N VAL A 503 13.54 22.65 -2.76
CA VAL A 503 12.80 21.54 -3.34
C VAL A 503 13.74 20.64 -4.15
N TYR A 504 13.64 19.34 -3.89
CA TYR A 504 14.35 18.27 -4.55
C TYR A 504 13.36 17.32 -5.20
N VAL A 505 13.73 16.79 -6.36
CA VAL A 505 13.01 15.69 -7.01
C VAL A 505 14.02 14.62 -7.37
N ASP A 506 13.76 13.40 -6.92
CA ASP A 506 14.63 12.21 -7.07
C ASP A 506 16.04 12.45 -6.50
N GLY A 507 16.10 13.10 -5.33
CA GLY A 507 17.35 13.47 -4.66
C GLY A 507 18.12 14.61 -5.33
N VAL A 508 17.65 15.13 -6.47
CA VAL A 508 18.29 16.22 -7.21
C VAL A 508 17.65 17.55 -6.84
N PHE A 509 18.45 18.52 -6.39
CA PHE A 509 18.00 19.88 -6.13
C PHE A 509 17.42 20.51 -7.41
N LYS A 510 16.22 21.08 -7.31
CA LYS A 510 15.53 21.73 -8.43
C LYS A 510 15.53 23.24 -8.28
N GLN A 511 14.99 23.76 -7.18
CA GLN A 511 14.96 25.20 -6.91
C GLN A 511 14.69 25.50 -5.44
N THR A 512 15.03 26.71 -5.01
CA THR A 512 14.54 27.31 -3.78
C THR A 512 13.29 28.14 -4.10
N VAL A 513 12.17 27.85 -3.46
CA VAL A 513 10.92 28.61 -3.58
C VAL A 513 10.69 29.47 -2.35
N ASN A 514 10.04 30.62 -2.52
CA ASN A 514 9.73 31.54 -1.41
C ASN A 514 8.22 31.58 -1.17
N THR A 515 7.80 31.17 0.03
CA THR A 515 6.40 31.14 0.47
C THR A 515 6.01 32.37 1.30
N TYR A 516 6.89 33.36 1.42
CA TYR A 516 6.54 34.66 2.00
C TYR A 516 5.52 35.42 1.13
N ASN A 517 4.53 36.02 1.79
CA ASN A 517 3.72 37.10 1.23
C ASN A 517 3.24 38.04 2.34
N ALA A 518 3.15 39.35 2.07
CA ALA A 518 2.73 40.35 3.06
C ALA A 518 1.29 40.11 3.56
N THR A 519 0.44 39.50 2.73
CA THR A 519 -0.91 39.08 3.10
C THR A 519 -1.08 37.60 2.82
N ARG A 520 -1.80 36.90 3.70
CA ARG A 520 -2.08 35.48 3.55
C ARG A 520 -2.77 35.17 2.21
N GLN A 521 -2.29 34.14 1.53
CA GLN A 521 -2.90 33.56 0.35
C GLN A 521 -2.92 32.04 0.52
N VAL A 522 -4.10 31.45 0.57
CA VAL A 522 -4.27 29.99 0.70
C VAL A 522 -4.22 29.29 -0.65
N GLN A 523 -3.98 27.97 -0.67
CA GLN A 523 -4.01 27.14 -1.88
C GLN A 523 -3.07 27.62 -3.01
N GLN A 524 -1.87 28.08 -2.68
CA GLN A 524 -0.91 28.55 -3.67
C GLN A 524 0.00 27.40 -4.14
N LYS A 525 0.07 27.20 -5.45
CA LYS A 525 1.10 26.36 -6.07
C LYS A 525 2.46 27.06 -5.95
N VAL A 526 3.27 26.65 -4.98
CA VAL A 526 4.57 27.26 -4.71
C VAL A 526 5.69 26.59 -5.50
N TYR A 527 5.50 25.34 -5.88
CA TYR A 527 6.39 24.58 -6.77
C TYR A 527 5.56 23.66 -7.67
N GLY A 528 6.06 23.38 -8.88
CA GLY A 528 5.53 22.33 -9.73
C GLY A 528 6.56 21.85 -10.75
N ILE A 529 6.50 20.57 -11.08
CA ILE A 529 7.29 19.95 -12.15
C ILE A 529 6.39 19.04 -12.98
N SER A 530 6.58 19.03 -14.28
CA SER A 530 5.88 18.18 -15.23
C SER A 530 6.86 17.58 -16.25
N GLY A 531 6.39 16.61 -17.04
CA GLY A 531 7.21 15.95 -18.06
C GLY A 531 8.25 14.97 -17.48
N LEU A 532 8.05 14.53 -16.23
CA LEU A 532 8.78 13.40 -15.67
C LEU A 532 8.43 12.13 -16.44
N SER A 533 9.36 11.18 -16.49
CA SER A 533 9.07 9.83 -16.98
C SER A 533 7.89 9.24 -16.21
N ASN A 534 6.97 8.52 -16.84
CA ASN A 534 5.96 7.85 -16.05
C ASN A 534 6.60 6.71 -15.24
N GLY A 535 6.55 6.82 -13.92
CA GLY A 535 7.20 5.88 -13.03
C GLY A 535 7.38 6.45 -11.63
N PRO A 536 8.12 5.75 -10.76
CA PRO A 536 8.36 6.18 -9.39
C PRO A 536 9.25 7.41 -9.35
N HIS A 537 8.80 8.41 -8.59
CA HIS A 537 9.48 9.65 -8.29
C HIS A 537 9.34 9.99 -6.82
N THR A 538 10.22 10.85 -6.32
CA THR A 538 10.14 11.36 -4.95
C THR A 538 10.30 12.88 -4.93
N ILE A 539 9.39 13.59 -4.27
CA ILE A 539 9.53 15.01 -3.94
C ILE A 539 9.97 15.15 -2.49
N LYS A 540 10.97 16.01 -2.26
CA LYS A 540 11.42 16.38 -0.91
C LYS A 540 11.51 17.90 -0.81
N ALA A 541 10.96 18.47 0.25
CA ALA A 541 10.98 19.90 0.50
C ALA A 541 11.58 20.18 1.89
N VAL A 542 12.59 21.05 1.94
CA VAL A 542 13.40 21.32 3.14
C VAL A 542 13.23 22.77 3.57
N LYS A 543 12.88 23.00 4.84
CA LYS A 543 12.74 24.37 5.39
C LYS A 543 14.09 25.07 5.44
N LYS A 544 14.16 26.33 4.97
CA LYS A 544 15.40 27.14 4.98
C LYS A 544 15.33 28.39 5.83
N SER A 545 14.18 29.06 5.83
CA SER A 545 14.00 30.31 6.56
C SER A 545 12.52 30.59 6.83
N GLY A 546 12.24 31.70 7.52
CA GLY A 546 10.91 32.03 8.00
C GLY A 546 10.62 31.34 9.33
N ASN A 547 9.54 31.76 9.98
CA ASN A 547 9.07 31.13 11.20
C ASN A 547 8.51 29.75 10.88
N PHE A 548 7.73 29.61 9.80
CA PHE A 548 7.08 28.34 9.44
C PHE A 548 7.41 27.87 8.02
N MET A 549 7.44 26.55 7.84
CA MET A 549 7.15 25.86 6.58
C MET A 549 5.89 25.03 6.78
N LEU A 550 4.97 25.07 5.82
CA LEU A 550 3.72 24.33 5.86
C LEU A 550 3.58 23.43 4.64
N LEU A 551 3.03 22.23 4.84
CA LEU A 551 2.43 21.42 3.80
C LEU A 551 0.91 21.35 4.02
N ASP A 552 0.18 21.57 2.94
CA ASP A 552 -1.28 21.51 2.88
C ASP A 552 -1.69 20.41 1.88
N LYS A 553 -1.17 20.49 0.65
CA LYS A 553 -1.52 19.52 -0.39
C LYS A 553 -0.39 19.26 -1.37
N LEU A 554 -0.24 17.99 -1.78
CA LEU A 554 0.45 17.63 -3.01
C LEU A 554 -0.57 17.29 -4.09
N SER A 555 -0.22 17.53 -5.35
CA SER A 555 -1.00 17.01 -6.48
C SER A 555 -0.07 16.42 -7.53
N PHE A 556 -0.16 15.11 -7.75
CA PHE A 556 0.66 14.43 -8.74
C PHE A 556 -0.16 14.02 -9.97
N SER A 557 0.46 14.11 -11.14
CA SER A 557 -0.15 13.75 -12.41
C SER A 557 0.09 12.28 -12.73
N VAL A 558 -0.95 11.56 -13.16
CA VAL A 558 -0.86 10.16 -13.58
C VAL A 558 -0.99 10.10 -15.09
N SER A 559 -0.19 9.25 -15.74
CA SER A 559 -0.35 9.01 -17.18
C SER A 559 -1.62 8.20 -17.44
N SER A 560 -2.36 8.54 -18.51
CA SER A 560 -3.36 7.61 -19.04
C SER A 560 -2.69 6.35 -19.57
N PRO A 561 -3.22 5.15 -19.28
CA PRO A 561 -2.71 3.93 -19.89
C PRO A 561 -2.94 3.94 -21.39
N ILE A 562 -1.98 3.42 -22.15
CA ILE A 562 -2.11 3.25 -23.59
C ILE A 562 -3.00 2.05 -23.84
N SER A 563 -4.06 2.23 -24.63
CA SER A 563 -4.95 1.14 -25.04
C SER A 563 -4.73 0.78 -26.50
N VAL A 564 -4.51 -0.49 -26.80
CA VAL A 564 -4.34 -1.03 -28.15
C VAL A 564 -5.51 -1.97 -28.44
N ASN A 565 -6.23 -1.67 -29.52
CA ASN A 565 -7.34 -2.49 -29.99
C ASN A 565 -6.82 -3.76 -30.67
N ASN A 566 -7.61 -4.83 -30.67
CA ASN A 566 -7.37 -6.05 -31.47
C ASN A 566 -7.21 -5.79 -32.98
N THR A 567 -7.62 -4.63 -33.51
CA THR A 567 -7.41 -4.27 -34.93
C THR A 567 -6.13 -3.47 -35.20
N ASP A 568 -5.30 -3.24 -34.17
CA ASP A 568 -4.04 -2.53 -34.33
C ASP A 568 -3.07 -3.30 -35.27
N PRO A 569 -2.50 -2.63 -36.28
CA PRO A 569 -1.64 -3.28 -37.27
C PRO A 569 -0.32 -3.82 -36.71
N GLY A 570 0.08 -3.40 -35.50
CA GLY A 570 1.24 -3.94 -34.79
C GLY A 570 0.99 -5.32 -34.16
N ILE A 571 -0.26 -5.79 -34.11
CA ILE A 571 -0.58 -7.13 -33.59
C ILE A 571 -0.36 -8.18 -34.69
N SER A 572 0.54 -9.12 -34.42
CA SER A 572 0.78 -10.27 -35.28
C SER A 572 -0.10 -11.45 -34.84
N TYR A 573 -1.00 -11.89 -35.72
CA TYR A 573 -1.80 -13.09 -35.53
C TYR A 573 -1.21 -14.28 -36.30
N SER A 574 -1.06 -15.42 -35.62
CA SER A 574 -0.59 -16.68 -36.20
C SER A 574 -1.68 -17.74 -36.09
N GLY A 575 -1.93 -18.43 -37.19
CA GLY A 575 -3.03 -19.41 -37.33
C GLY A 575 -4.24 -18.81 -38.03
N THR A 576 -5.44 -19.28 -37.67
CA THR A 576 -6.71 -18.83 -38.27
C THR A 576 -7.46 -17.94 -37.28
N TRP A 577 -7.44 -16.63 -37.53
CA TRP A 577 -8.14 -15.63 -36.73
C TRP A 577 -9.25 -14.95 -37.52
N THR A 578 -10.34 -14.62 -36.85
CA THR A 578 -11.49 -13.94 -37.44
C THR A 578 -11.85 -12.70 -36.63
N LEU A 579 -12.03 -11.56 -37.31
CA LEU A 579 -12.59 -10.34 -36.71
C LEU A 579 -14.10 -10.48 -36.58
N SER A 580 -14.64 -10.13 -35.41
CA SER A 580 -16.06 -10.01 -35.16
C SER A 580 -16.35 -8.63 -34.58
N GLY A 581 -16.98 -7.75 -35.35
CA GLY A 581 -17.36 -6.40 -34.92
C GLY A 581 -18.87 -6.22 -34.71
N ALA A 582 -19.25 -5.07 -34.14
CA ALA A 582 -20.62 -4.68 -33.82
C ALA A 582 -21.34 -5.71 -32.94
N ARG A 583 -20.63 -6.23 -31.93
CA ARG A 583 -21.10 -7.34 -31.10
C ARG A 583 -22.19 -6.94 -30.11
N GLY A 584 -22.22 -5.68 -29.68
CA GLY A 584 -23.11 -5.18 -28.63
C GLY A 584 -22.83 -5.78 -27.25
N PHE A 585 -21.60 -6.25 -27.02
CA PHE A 585 -21.25 -7.04 -25.83
C PHE A 585 -20.37 -6.32 -24.82
N GLY A 586 -20.02 -5.06 -25.08
CA GLY A 586 -19.18 -4.23 -24.20
C GLY A 586 -17.69 -4.37 -24.48
N ASP A 587 -17.32 -4.96 -25.62
CA ASP A 587 -15.94 -5.04 -26.09
C ASP A 587 -15.39 -3.64 -26.42
N PHE A 588 -14.07 -3.50 -26.43
CA PHE A 588 -13.41 -2.26 -26.73
C PHE A 588 -13.61 -1.99 -28.23
N ASN A 589 -14.14 -0.81 -28.55
CA ASN A 589 -14.64 -0.49 -29.90
C ASN A 589 -15.72 -1.46 -30.45
N ASP A 590 -16.36 -2.24 -29.59
CA ASP A 590 -17.39 -3.22 -29.93
C ASP A 590 -16.94 -4.29 -30.94
N ASP A 591 -15.65 -4.65 -30.93
CA ASP A 591 -15.08 -5.70 -31.76
C ASP A 591 -14.08 -6.61 -31.02
N VAL A 592 -13.83 -7.80 -31.56
CA VAL A 592 -12.81 -8.75 -31.07
C VAL A 592 -12.20 -9.52 -32.22
N HIS A 593 -10.95 -9.96 -32.08
CA HIS A 593 -10.39 -11.04 -32.90
C HIS A 593 -10.45 -12.34 -32.12
N TYR A 594 -10.89 -13.42 -32.76
CA TYR A 594 -10.98 -14.74 -32.12
C TYR A 594 -10.38 -15.87 -32.96
N THR A 595 -10.01 -16.94 -32.28
CA THR A 595 -9.65 -18.23 -32.88
C THR A 595 -10.32 -19.38 -32.14
N THR A 596 -10.60 -20.47 -32.86
CA THR A 596 -11.10 -21.74 -32.30
C THR A 596 -10.01 -22.82 -32.20
N ASN A 597 -8.87 -22.65 -32.86
CA ASN A 597 -7.84 -23.68 -32.95
C ASN A 597 -6.82 -23.56 -31.82
N ASN A 598 -6.54 -24.67 -31.14
CA ASN A 598 -5.46 -24.69 -30.15
C ASN A 598 -4.10 -24.48 -30.85
N ASN A 599 -3.18 -23.82 -30.14
CA ASN A 599 -1.87 -23.37 -30.59
C ASN A 599 -1.85 -22.14 -31.52
N ASP A 600 -3.01 -21.63 -31.95
CA ASP A 600 -3.08 -20.30 -32.53
C ASP A 600 -2.70 -19.26 -31.46
N TYR A 601 -2.07 -18.16 -31.89
CA TYR A 601 -1.60 -17.12 -30.98
C TYR A 601 -1.63 -15.73 -31.60
N PHE A 602 -1.65 -14.72 -30.75
CA PHE A 602 -1.29 -13.36 -31.13
C PHE A 602 0.00 -12.94 -30.41
N GLN A 603 0.70 -11.96 -30.97
CA GLN A 603 1.88 -11.35 -30.37
C GLN A 603 1.89 -9.84 -30.64
N TYR A 604 2.35 -9.06 -29.66
CA TYR A 604 2.48 -7.61 -29.77
C TYR A 604 3.77 -7.14 -29.09
N ALA A 605 4.47 -6.19 -29.71
CA ALA A 605 5.63 -5.52 -29.13
C ALA A 605 5.22 -4.17 -28.54
N PHE A 606 5.65 -3.87 -27.33
CA PHE A 606 5.33 -2.63 -26.62
C PHE A 606 6.55 -2.07 -25.93
N ASN A 607 6.56 -0.76 -25.68
CA ASN A 607 7.58 -0.11 -24.86
C ASN A 607 6.93 0.38 -23.57
N GLY A 608 7.41 -0.08 -22.40
CA GLY A 608 6.81 0.28 -21.12
C GLY A 608 7.27 -0.64 -19.98
N THR A 609 6.63 -0.53 -18.82
CA THR A 609 7.01 -1.30 -17.62
C THR A 609 5.97 -2.36 -17.23
N GLY A 610 4.92 -2.53 -18.04
CA GLY A 610 3.87 -3.52 -17.80
C GLY A 610 2.84 -3.58 -18.92
N VAL A 611 2.10 -4.68 -18.95
CA VAL A 611 1.02 -4.93 -19.91
C VAL A 611 -0.11 -5.71 -19.24
N GLU A 612 -1.33 -5.37 -19.63
CA GLU A 612 -2.57 -6.05 -19.29
C GLU A 612 -3.21 -6.60 -20.56
N LEU A 613 -3.64 -7.86 -20.50
CA LEU A 613 -4.50 -8.48 -21.50
C LEU A 613 -5.93 -8.45 -20.98
N ILE A 614 -6.79 -7.72 -21.71
CA ILE A 614 -8.19 -7.52 -21.39
C ILE A 614 -9.03 -8.17 -22.48
N THR A 615 -9.97 -9.01 -22.06
CA THR A 615 -10.91 -9.72 -22.94
C THR A 615 -12.15 -10.13 -22.15
N GLU A 616 -13.13 -10.73 -22.80
CA GLU A 616 -14.28 -11.29 -22.08
C GLU A 616 -13.93 -12.63 -21.42
N LYS A 617 -14.59 -12.95 -20.31
CA LYS A 617 -14.65 -14.31 -19.76
C LYS A 617 -16.02 -14.90 -20.04
N ASP A 618 -16.07 -16.16 -20.48
CA ASP A 618 -17.32 -16.82 -20.93
C ASP A 618 -17.24 -18.35 -20.80
N PRO A 619 -18.38 -19.06 -20.66
CA PRO A 619 -18.37 -20.53 -20.56
C PRO A 619 -17.77 -21.25 -21.77
N SER A 620 -17.76 -20.60 -22.94
CA SER A 620 -17.20 -21.15 -24.18
C SER A 620 -15.69 -20.99 -24.31
N GLN A 621 -15.04 -20.24 -23.41
CA GLN A 621 -13.60 -20.05 -23.43
C GLN A 621 -12.86 -21.07 -22.54
N GLY A 622 -11.54 -20.98 -22.47
CA GLY A 622 -10.70 -21.92 -21.74
C GLY A 622 -9.36 -21.30 -21.38
N ASP A 623 -8.31 -22.10 -21.41
CA ASP A 623 -6.99 -21.67 -20.96
C ASP A 623 -6.16 -21.10 -22.10
N ILE A 624 -5.31 -20.14 -21.77
CA ILE A 624 -4.31 -19.54 -22.64
C ILE A 624 -2.95 -19.52 -21.93
N ASP A 625 -1.89 -19.85 -22.66
CA ASP A 625 -0.52 -19.68 -22.16
C ASP A 625 -0.01 -18.27 -22.50
N ILE A 626 0.53 -17.59 -21.50
CA ILE A 626 1.11 -16.25 -21.65
C ILE A 626 2.63 -16.32 -21.62
N TYR A 627 3.24 -15.63 -22.57
CA TYR A 627 4.68 -15.43 -22.68
C TYR A 627 4.97 -13.94 -22.71
N VAL A 628 6.01 -13.52 -22.00
CA VAL A 628 6.57 -12.17 -22.10
C VAL A 628 8.04 -12.32 -22.44
N ASP A 629 8.49 -11.65 -23.50
CA ASP A 629 9.85 -11.76 -24.05
C ASP A 629 10.24 -13.20 -24.38
N ASN A 630 9.29 -13.96 -24.94
CA ASN A 630 9.39 -15.39 -25.23
C ASN A 630 9.62 -16.28 -24.00
N VAL A 631 9.50 -15.74 -22.78
CA VAL A 631 9.57 -16.51 -21.53
C VAL A 631 8.14 -16.81 -21.07
N PHE A 632 7.83 -18.09 -20.86
CA PHE A 632 6.56 -18.51 -20.29
C PHE A 632 6.35 -17.87 -18.91
N LYS A 633 5.16 -17.31 -18.69
CA LYS A 633 4.80 -16.65 -17.43
C LYS A 633 3.73 -17.42 -16.67
N ALA A 634 2.63 -17.75 -17.34
CA ALA A 634 1.51 -18.44 -16.71
C ALA A 634 0.59 -19.05 -17.75
N THR A 635 -0.18 -20.05 -17.32
CA THR A 635 -1.43 -20.44 -17.99
C THR A 635 -2.57 -19.76 -17.23
N VAL A 636 -3.41 -18.99 -17.92
CA VAL A 636 -4.55 -18.30 -17.31
C VAL A 636 -5.85 -18.77 -17.95
N SER A 637 -6.92 -18.85 -17.16
CA SER A 637 -8.23 -19.26 -17.64
C SER A 637 -9.11 -18.06 -17.94
N THR A 638 -9.64 -18.01 -19.16
CA THR A 638 -10.65 -17.04 -19.58
C THR A 638 -12.07 -17.59 -19.46
N TYR A 639 -12.24 -18.74 -18.80
CA TYR A 639 -13.55 -19.28 -18.46
C TYR A 639 -14.23 -18.49 -17.33
N ASN A 640 -15.53 -18.29 -17.46
CA ASN A 640 -16.42 -17.96 -16.35
C ASN A 640 -17.79 -18.60 -16.58
N SER A 641 -18.56 -18.89 -15.53
CA SER A 641 -19.88 -19.53 -15.67
C SER A 641 -20.94 -18.63 -16.33
N SER A 642 -20.70 -17.33 -16.36
CA SER A 642 -21.47 -16.31 -17.09
C SER A 642 -20.54 -15.40 -17.89
N ARG A 643 -21.07 -14.73 -18.91
CA ARG A 643 -20.26 -13.79 -19.70
C ARG A 643 -19.95 -12.53 -18.88
N LEU A 644 -18.68 -12.15 -18.84
CA LEU A 644 -18.18 -10.89 -18.27
C LEU A 644 -17.28 -10.21 -19.31
N ALA A 645 -17.66 -9.03 -19.79
CA ALA A 645 -16.83 -8.26 -20.73
C ALA A 645 -15.73 -7.47 -20.01
N GLN A 646 -14.70 -7.01 -20.74
CA GLN A 646 -13.64 -6.12 -20.22
C GLN A 646 -12.92 -6.64 -18.97
N GLN A 647 -12.64 -7.94 -18.90
CA GLN A 647 -11.93 -8.54 -17.76
C GLN A 647 -10.44 -8.62 -18.04
N THR A 648 -9.63 -8.17 -17.08
CA THR A 648 -8.20 -8.38 -17.08
C THR A 648 -7.92 -9.85 -16.80
N VAL A 649 -7.55 -10.60 -17.84
CA VAL A 649 -7.26 -12.05 -17.72
C VAL A 649 -5.79 -12.32 -17.45
N TYR A 650 -4.92 -11.35 -17.75
CA TYR A 650 -3.50 -11.39 -17.38
C TYR A 650 -2.96 -9.97 -17.18
N LYS A 651 -2.07 -9.81 -16.20
CA LYS A 651 -1.35 -8.57 -15.93
C LYS A 651 0.09 -8.88 -15.53
N ILE A 652 1.02 -8.09 -16.04
CA ILE A 652 2.40 -8.01 -15.53
C ILE A 652 2.80 -6.55 -15.36
N SER A 653 3.56 -6.26 -14.31
CA SER A 653 4.11 -4.94 -14.00
C SER A 653 5.54 -5.07 -13.49
N GLY A 654 6.27 -3.96 -13.40
CA GLY A 654 7.66 -3.97 -12.93
C GLY A 654 8.66 -4.53 -13.93
N LEU A 655 8.31 -4.58 -15.22
CA LEU A 655 9.28 -4.83 -16.29
C LEU A 655 10.30 -3.67 -16.33
N ALA A 656 11.53 -3.98 -16.73
CA ALA A 656 12.54 -2.95 -16.94
C ALA A 656 12.04 -1.94 -17.99
N PRO A 657 12.28 -0.62 -17.83
CA PRO A 657 11.87 0.33 -18.85
C PRO A 657 12.48 0.00 -20.22
N GLY A 658 11.65 -0.25 -21.23
CA GLY A 658 12.12 -0.56 -22.58
C GLY A 658 11.13 -1.36 -23.41
N SER A 659 11.64 -1.92 -24.52
CA SER A 659 10.86 -2.74 -25.44
C SER A 659 10.67 -4.17 -24.92
N HIS A 660 9.43 -4.63 -24.98
CA HIS A 660 8.99 -5.96 -24.57
C HIS A 660 8.04 -6.56 -25.60
N THR A 661 7.78 -7.86 -25.49
CA THR A 661 6.76 -8.55 -26.27
C THR A 661 5.81 -9.32 -25.36
N ILE A 662 4.52 -9.29 -25.66
CA ILE A 662 3.52 -10.20 -25.08
C ILE A 662 3.04 -11.15 -26.17
N LYS A 663 2.90 -12.43 -25.83
CA LYS A 663 2.32 -13.47 -26.67
C LYS A 663 1.37 -14.34 -25.86
N ALA A 664 0.16 -14.55 -26.38
CA ALA A 664 -0.83 -15.43 -25.77
C ALA A 664 -1.22 -16.55 -26.74
N VAL A 665 -1.17 -17.80 -26.28
CA VAL A 665 -1.37 -19.00 -27.09
C VAL A 665 -2.60 -19.76 -26.59
N LYS A 666 -3.54 -20.08 -27.48
CA LYS A 666 -4.74 -20.84 -27.11
C LYS A 666 -4.39 -22.28 -26.69
N LYS A 667 -4.89 -22.73 -25.54
CA LYS A 667 -4.67 -24.10 -25.02
C LYS A 667 -5.93 -24.94 -25.02
N SER A 668 -7.06 -24.38 -24.59
CA SER A 668 -8.32 -25.10 -24.47
C SER A 668 -9.53 -24.19 -24.76
N GLY A 669 -10.74 -24.65 -24.47
CA GLY A 669 -11.99 -23.93 -24.76
C GLY A 669 -12.38 -23.96 -26.24
N THR A 670 -13.59 -23.48 -26.52
CA THR A 670 -14.09 -23.31 -27.90
C THR A 670 -13.43 -22.10 -28.55
N TYR A 671 -13.27 -21.00 -27.81
CA TYR A 671 -12.71 -19.75 -28.32
C TYR A 671 -11.56 -19.23 -27.45
N MET A 672 -10.61 -18.53 -28.08
CA MET A 672 -9.74 -17.54 -27.46
C MET A 672 -10.00 -16.21 -28.16
N LEU A 673 -10.16 -15.14 -27.38
CA LEU A 673 -10.44 -13.80 -27.88
C LEU A 673 -9.36 -12.82 -27.45
N LEU A 674 -9.00 -11.91 -28.36
CA LEU A 674 -8.32 -10.66 -28.04
C LEU A 674 -9.28 -9.51 -28.29
N ASP A 675 -9.44 -8.67 -27.28
CA ASP A 675 -10.21 -7.42 -27.31
C ASP A 675 -9.23 -6.24 -27.17
N LYS A 676 -8.58 -6.12 -26.01
CA LYS A 676 -7.73 -4.97 -25.69
C LYS A 676 -6.42 -5.36 -25.01
N LEU A 677 -5.34 -4.68 -25.40
CA LEU A 677 -4.11 -4.60 -24.60
C LEU A 677 -4.02 -3.21 -23.95
N SER A 678 -3.53 -3.16 -22.71
CA SER A 678 -3.31 -1.92 -21.97
C SER A 678 -1.88 -1.87 -21.42
N PHE A 679 -1.19 -0.73 -21.54
CA PHE A 679 0.22 -0.59 -21.13
C PHE A 679 0.40 0.51 -20.10
N ALA A 680 1.23 0.23 -19.10
CA ALA A 680 1.65 1.21 -18.11
C ALA A 680 2.99 1.86 -18.54
N GLY A 681 3.05 3.19 -18.46
CA GLY A 681 4.30 3.95 -18.56
C GLY A 681 5.08 3.78 -19.85
N GLY A 682 4.39 3.74 -20.98
CA GLY A 682 4.99 3.60 -22.31
C GLY A 682 4.98 4.87 -23.14
N LYS A 683 5.95 4.97 -24.05
CA LYS A 683 5.80 5.79 -25.26
C LYS A 683 5.31 4.89 -26.40
N LEU A 684 4.37 5.35 -27.21
CA LEU A 684 3.96 4.66 -28.44
C LEU A 684 5.12 4.66 -29.42
N GLN A 685 5.61 3.48 -29.82
CA GLN A 685 6.74 3.36 -30.75
C GLN A 685 6.22 3.18 -32.19
N PHE A 686 6.65 4.07 -33.08
CA PHE A 686 6.28 4.09 -34.48
C PHE A 686 7.51 3.72 -35.32
N ASN A 687 7.37 2.72 -36.19
CA ASN A 687 8.43 2.36 -37.11
C ASN A 687 8.64 3.46 -38.15
N ASN A 688 9.83 3.56 -38.75
CA ASN A 688 10.09 4.38 -39.93
C ASN A 688 9.12 4.12 -41.11
N THR A 689 8.45 2.97 -41.17
CA THR A 689 7.45 2.63 -42.19
C THR A 689 6.02 2.99 -41.80
N ASP A 690 5.81 3.64 -40.65
CA ASP A 690 4.48 4.03 -40.19
C ASP A 690 3.81 4.98 -41.21
N PRO A 691 2.55 4.73 -41.62
CA PRO A 691 1.87 5.55 -42.62
C PRO A 691 1.62 7.00 -42.19
N GLY A 692 1.74 7.32 -40.89
CA GLY A 692 1.68 8.67 -40.36
C GLY A 692 2.95 9.50 -40.60
N ILE A 693 4.06 8.88 -41.04
CA ILE A 693 5.31 9.58 -41.34
C ILE A 693 5.31 10.02 -42.81
N THR A 694 5.43 11.33 -43.03
CA THR A 694 5.58 11.91 -44.37
C THR A 694 7.04 12.22 -44.66
N TYR A 695 7.59 11.61 -45.70
CA TYR A 695 8.93 11.87 -46.19
C TYR A 695 8.90 12.86 -47.36
N ASN A 696 9.55 14.01 -47.21
CA ASN A 696 9.66 15.05 -48.22
C ASN A 696 11.04 15.02 -48.89
N GLY A 697 11.04 14.84 -50.21
CA GLY A 697 12.25 14.69 -51.02
C GLY A 697 12.58 13.23 -51.34
N ALA A 698 13.81 12.98 -51.80
CA ALA A 698 14.28 11.64 -52.16
C ALA A 698 14.68 10.81 -50.94
N TRP A 699 13.81 9.89 -50.53
CA TRP A 699 14.04 8.93 -49.45
C TRP A 699 14.03 7.49 -49.98
N SER A 700 14.68 6.57 -49.26
CA SER A 700 14.71 5.14 -49.58
C SER A 700 14.63 4.30 -48.32
N LEU A 701 13.93 3.17 -48.39
CA LEU A 701 13.85 2.17 -47.33
C LEU A 701 14.99 1.16 -47.48
N ASN A 702 15.63 0.79 -46.38
CA ASN A 702 16.64 -0.26 -46.33
C ASN A 702 16.33 -1.22 -45.18
N GLY A 703 15.89 -2.43 -45.50
CA GLY A 703 15.55 -3.48 -44.53
C GLY A 703 16.60 -4.57 -44.42
N ASN A 704 16.47 -5.43 -43.41
CA ASN A 704 17.35 -6.56 -43.11
C ASN A 704 18.82 -6.17 -42.90
N ARG A 705 19.07 -5.03 -42.24
CA ARG A 705 20.42 -4.46 -42.14
C ARG A 705 21.32 -5.19 -41.15
N GLY A 706 20.75 -5.80 -40.12
CA GLY A 706 21.47 -6.56 -39.10
C GLY A 706 22.23 -5.68 -38.10
N TYR A 707 21.92 -4.38 -38.01
CA TYR A 707 22.58 -3.44 -37.10
C TYR A 707 21.83 -3.22 -35.78
N GLY A 708 20.70 -3.90 -35.58
CA GLY A 708 19.88 -3.77 -34.36
C GLY A 708 18.84 -2.66 -34.43
N ASP A 709 18.57 -2.10 -35.62
CA ASP A 709 17.48 -1.15 -35.89
C ASP A 709 16.12 -1.75 -35.48
N TYR A 710 15.15 -0.91 -35.10
CA TYR A 710 13.79 -1.36 -34.82
C TYR A 710 13.19 -1.99 -36.09
N ASN A 711 12.55 -3.16 -35.97
CA ASN A 711 12.12 -4.00 -37.10
C ASN A 711 13.21 -4.34 -38.14
N ASN A 712 14.48 -4.10 -37.80
CA ASN A 712 15.64 -4.33 -38.66
C ASN A 712 15.59 -3.54 -39.98
N ASP A 713 14.96 -2.36 -39.99
CA ASP A 713 14.86 -1.48 -41.15
C ASP A 713 15.02 0.02 -40.82
N VAL A 714 15.36 0.83 -41.84
CA VAL A 714 15.50 2.29 -41.72
C VAL A 714 15.08 2.99 -43.01
N HIS A 715 14.53 4.20 -42.90
CA HIS A 715 14.40 5.11 -44.03
C HIS A 715 15.57 6.08 -44.01
N PHE A 716 16.18 6.33 -45.18
CA PHE A 716 17.32 7.23 -45.28
C PHE A 716 17.22 8.20 -46.44
N THR A 717 17.98 9.28 -46.34
CA THR A 717 18.21 10.23 -47.43
C THR A 717 19.65 10.73 -47.46
N GLN A 718 20.15 11.00 -48.67
CA GLN A 718 21.48 11.57 -48.90
C GLN A 718 21.43 13.09 -49.19
N THR A 719 20.26 13.60 -49.58
CA THR A 719 20.10 14.98 -50.07
C THR A 719 19.84 15.93 -48.91
N ASN A 720 20.68 16.96 -48.77
CA ASN A 720 20.45 18.03 -47.78
C ASN A 720 19.14 18.77 -48.06
N ASN A 721 18.48 19.21 -47.00
CA ASN A 721 17.15 19.83 -46.97
C ASN A 721 15.97 18.90 -47.27
N ASN A 722 16.19 17.60 -47.50
CA ASN A 722 15.11 16.64 -47.34
C ASN A 722 14.70 16.56 -45.87
N ASP A 723 13.43 16.27 -45.63
CA ASP A 723 12.86 16.17 -44.29
C ASP A 723 11.90 15.01 -44.17
N PHE A 724 11.64 14.59 -42.93
CA PHE A 724 10.44 13.85 -42.59
C PHE A 724 9.62 14.65 -41.59
N GLN A 725 8.31 14.39 -41.60
CA GLN A 725 7.35 14.97 -40.68
C GLN A 725 6.49 13.88 -40.08
N PHE A 726 6.17 14.03 -38.80
CA PHE A 726 5.28 13.14 -38.08
C PHE A 726 4.37 13.94 -37.16
N THR A 727 3.06 13.78 -37.37
CA THR A 727 2.04 14.38 -36.50
C THR A 727 1.66 13.37 -35.45
N PHE A 728 1.74 13.77 -34.19
CA PHE A 728 1.42 12.94 -33.04
C PHE A 728 0.47 13.67 -32.10
N THR A 729 -0.30 12.91 -31.33
CA THR A 729 -1.06 13.45 -30.21
C THR A 729 -0.39 12.99 -28.94
N GLY A 730 0.02 13.94 -28.10
CA GLY A 730 0.55 13.63 -26.78
C GLY A 730 1.40 14.74 -26.18
N THR A 731 2.15 14.40 -25.15
CA THR A 731 2.91 15.36 -24.33
C THR A 731 4.42 15.35 -24.60
N GLY A 732 4.90 14.46 -25.49
CA GLY A 732 6.31 14.40 -25.85
C GLY A 732 6.61 13.45 -27.01
N ILE A 733 7.82 13.55 -27.57
CA ILE A 733 8.31 12.68 -28.63
C ILE A 733 9.83 12.52 -28.57
N ASP A 734 10.32 11.31 -28.86
CA ASP A 734 11.73 11.03 -29.14
C ASP A 734 11.93 10.69 -30.61
N LEU A 735 13.04 11.18 -31.15
CA LEU A 735 13.59 10.78 -32.44
C LEU A 735 14.70 9.74 -32.20
N ILE A 736 14.47 8.52 -32.67
CA ILE A 736 15.42 7.41 -32.58
C ILE A 736 16.01 7.15 -33.96
N THR A 737 17.34 7.15 -34.01
CA THR A 737 18.11 6.82 -35.20
C THR A 737 19.49 6.33 -34.79
N GLU A 738 20.29 5.86 -35.73
CA GLU A 738 21.67 5.51 -35.46
C GLU A 738 22.57 6.76 -35.46
N LYS A 739 23.72 6.68 -34.79
CA LYS A 739 24.82 7.65 -34.94
C LYS A 739 26.00 6.97 -35.61
N ALA A 740 26.58 7.58 -36.64
CA ALA A 740 27.69 6.99 -37.40
C ALA A 740 28.54 8.03 -38.14
N ALA A 741 29.71 7.61 -38.63
CA ALA A 741 30.71 8.52 -39.20
C ALA A 741 30.30 9.11 -40.56
N ASP A 742 29.32 8.48 -41.22
CA ASP A 742 28.70 8.89 -42.46
C ASP A 742 27.47 9.80 -42.25
N GLN A 743 27.10 10.07 -41.00
CA GLN A 743 26.00 10.98 -40.65
C GLN A 743 26.48 12.39 -40.27
N GLY A 744 25.53 13.30 -40.06
CA GLY A 744 25.82 14.71 -39.79
C GLY A 744 24.71 15.39 -39.00
N ASP A 745 24.48 16.66 -39.28
CA ASP A 745 23.57 17.50 -38.51
C ASP A 745 22.16 17.49 -39.09
N ILE A 746 21.18 17.50 -38.19
CA ILE A 746 19.75 17.60 -38.48
C ILE A 746 19.13 18.73 -37.67
N ASP A 747 18.34 19.57 -38.33
CA ASP A 747 17.56 20.60 -37.67
C ASP A 747 16.21 20.04 -37.23
N ILE A 748 15.86 20.26 -35.96
CA ILE A 748 14.61 19.79 -35.37
C ILE A 748 13.65 20.96 -35.17
N TYR A 749 12.43 20.76 -35.63
CA TYR A 749 11.30 21.66 -35.42
C TYR A 749 10.17 20.90 -34.74
N VAL A 750 9.47 21.57 -33.82
CA VAL A 750 8.21 21.09 -33.25
C VAL A 750 7.19 22.19 -33.44
N ASP A 751 6.05 21.85 -34.03
CA ASP A 751 4.97 22.78 -34.40
C ASP A 751 5.45 23.94 -35.27
N ASN A 752 6.32 23.62 -36.24
CA ASN A 752 7.01 24.58 -37.12
C ASN A 752 7.91 25.59 -36.41
N VAL A 753 8.17 25.42 -35.10
CA VAL A 753 9.11 26.22 -34.34
C VAL A 753 10.44 25.48 -34.25
N PHE A 754 11.52 26.13 -34.70
CA PHE A 754 12.87 25.58 -34.57
C PHE A 754 13.22 25.36 -33.10
N LYS A 755 13.73 24.17 -32.77
CA LYS A 755 14.13 23.79 -31.41
C LYS A 755 15.65 23.79 -31.27
N GLN A 756 16.32 22.96 -32.07
CA GLN A 756 17.77 22.85 -32.08
C GLN A 756 18.27 22.11 -33.30
N THR A 757 19.57 22.23 -33.57
CA THR A 757 20.32 21.34 -34.46
C THR A 757 20.95 20.23 -33.62
N VAL A 758 20.74 18.97 -33.98
CA VAL A 758 21.37 17.82 -33.31
C VAL A 758 22.31 17.10 -34.27
N SER A 759 23.46 16.66 -33.77
CA SER A 759 24.44 15.93 -34.58
C SER A 759 24.27 14.42 -34.38
N THR A 760 24.04 13.70 -35.48
CA THR A 760 23.98 12.24 -35.51
C THR A 760 25.33 11.63 -35.92
N TYR A 761 26.40 12.43 -35.96
CA TYR A 761 27.76 11.90 -36.12
C TYR A 761 28.22 11.13 -34.89
N ASN A 762 28.89 9.99 -35.14
CA ASN A 762 29.75 9.33 -34.16
C ASN A 762 30.85 8.52 -34.89
N ALA A 763 32.06 8.44 -34.33
CA ALA A 763 33.17 7.74 -34.98
C ALA A 763 32.90 6.25 -35.19
N THR A 764 32.18 5.63 -34.26
CA THR A 764 31.68 4.24 -34.33
C THR A 764 30.16 4.23 -34.49
N ARG A 765 29.64 3.24 -35.24
CA ARG A 765 28.19 3.10 -35.43
C ARG A 765 27.53 2.69 -34.12
N LEU A 766 26.51 3.43 -33.71
CA LEU A 766 25.64 3.14 -32.57
C LEU A 766 24.19 3.14 -33.08
N SER A 767 23.51 1.99 -33.09
CA SER A 767 22.09 1.89 -33.44
C SER A 767 21.18 2.27 -32.27
N ASN A 768 19.89 2.52 -32.52
CA ASN A 768 18.87 2.83 -31.51
C ASN A 768 19.22 4.00 -30.56
N GLN A 769 19.73 5.11 -31.08
CA GLN A 769 20.07 6.27 -30.27
C GLN A 769 18.94 7.29 -30.29
N ILE A 770 18.52 7.74 -29.10
CA ILE A 770 17.67 8.93 -28.98
C ILE A 770 18.56 10.15 -29.29
N VAL A 771 18.38 10.72 -30.48
CA VAL A 771 19.17 11.89 -30.92
C VAL A 771 18.46 13.21 -30.61
N TYR A 772 17.15 13.15 -30.34
CA TYR A 772 16.35 14.27 -29.88
C TYR A 772 15.20 13.76 -29.01
N SER A 773 14.88 14.49 -27.95
CA SER A 773 13.71 14.25 -27.10
C SER A 773 13.09 15.59 -26.72
N ILE A 774 11.76 15.63 -26.68
CA ILE A 774 11.00 16.73 -26.09
C ILE A 774 9.87 16.16 -25.24
N SER A 775 9.67 16.73 -24.06
CA SER A 775 8.57 16.41 -23.14
C SER A 775 7.93 17.69 -22.61
N GLY A 776 6.81 17.55 -21.90
CA GLY A 776 6.09 18.69 -21.31
C GLY A 776 5.35 19.57 -22.32
N LEU A 777 5.07 19.04 -23.51
CA LEU A 777 4.14 19.67 -24.44
C LEU A 777 2.73 19.66 -23.83
N THR A 778 1.93 20.68 -24.14
CA THR A 778 0.51 20.69 -23.79
C THR A 778 -0.17 19.47 -24.42
N SER A 779 -0.94 18.69 -23.67
CA SER A 779 -1.67 17.56 -24.27
C SER A 779 -2.50 18.03 -25.47
N GLY A 780 -2.23 17.45 -26.64
CA GLY A 780 -2.79 17.90 -27.91
C GLY A 780 -2.01 17.36 -29.10
N THR A 781 -2.38 17.82 -30.29
CA THR A 781 -1.71 17.44 -31.54
C THR A 781 -0.50 18.31 -31.80
N HIS A 782 0.62 17.68 -32.09
CA HIS A 782 1.92 18.29 -32.38
C HIS A 782 2.52 17.71 -33.66
N THR A 783 3.48 18.42 -34.26
CA THR A 783 4.22 17.92 -35.42
C THR A 783 5.72 18.01 -35.17
N LEU A 784 6.41 16.86 -35.22
CA LEU A 784 7.87 16.79 -35.30
C LEU A 784 8.30 16.88 -36.77
N LYS A 785 9.26 17.74 -37.06
CA LYS A 785 9.93 17.82 -38.36
C LYS A 785 11.44 17.78 -38.16
N ALA A 786 12.13 16.88 -38.86
CA ALA A 786 13.59 16.82 -38.86
C ALA A 786 14.14 17.00 -40.27
N VAL A 787 15.08 17.93 -40.44
CA VAL A 787 15.60 18.36 -41.74
C VAL A 787 17.10 18.05 -41.84
N LYS A 788 17.52 17.30 -42.86
CA LYS A 788 18.94 17.00 -43.10
C LYS A 788 19.72 18.27 -43.42
N LYS A 789 20.85 18.53 -42.73
CA LYS A 789 21.74 19.66 -43.02
C LYS A 789 23.12 19.25 -43.54
N THR A 790 23.76 18.28 -42.91
CA THR A 790 25.11 17.83 -43.29
C THR A 790 25.21 16.29 -43.29
N GLY A 791 26.42 15.74 -43.44
CA GLY A 791 26.66 14.29 -43.51
C GLY A 791 26.32 13.67 -44.86
N ALA A 792 26.75 12.41 -45.07
CA ALA A 792 26.39 11.64 -46.25
C ALA A 792 24.95 11.11 -46.16
N TYR A 793 24.48 10.76 -44.96
CA TYR A 793 23.14 10.24 -44.71
C TYR A 793 22.44 10.93 -43.53
N MET A 794 21.12 11.03 -43.62
CA MET A 794 20.21 11.14 -42.48
C MET A 794 19.32 9.90 -42.50
N LEU A 795 19.14 9.27 -41.33
CA LEU A 795 18.30 8.09 -41.18
C LEU A 795 17.19 8.35 -40.16
N LEU A 796 16.06 7.67 -40.35
CA LEU A 796 15.02 7.46 -39.35
C LEU A 796 14.85 5.96 -39.16
N ASP A 797 14.92 5.54 -37.90
CA ASP A 797 14.69 4.17 -37.45
C ASP A 797 13.31 4.08 -36.80
N SER A 798 13.08 4.81 -35.71
CA SER A 798 11.77 4.88 -35.08
C SER A 798 11.51 6.20 -34.35
N LEU A 799 10.25 6.43 -34.00
CA LEU A 799 9.80 7.52 -33.14
C LEU A 799 9.13 6.93 -31.92
N THR A 800 9.24 7.58 -30.76
CA THR A 800 8.43 7.20 -29.59
C THR A 800 7.66 8.40 -29.08
N VAL A 801 6.34 8.29 -28.95
CA VAL A 801 5.45 9.37 -28.50
C VAL A 801 5.02 9.12 -27.06
N THR A 802 5.22 10.10 -26.19
CA THR A 802 4.54 10.13 -24.90
C THR A 802 3.10 10.61 -25.15
N PRO A 803 2.07 9.79 -24.87
CA PRO A 803 0.67 10.19 -25.05
C PRO A 803 0.25 11.43 -24.26
#